data_AF-A0A2E3C0B2-F1
#
_entry.id   AF-A0A2E3C0B2-F1
#
_cell.length_a   1.000
_cell.length_b   1.000
_cell.length_c   1.000
_cell.angle_alpha   90.00
_cell.angle_beta   90.00
_cell.angle_gamma   90.00
#
_symmetry.space_group_name_H-M   'P 1'
#
loop_
_entity.id
_entity.type
_entity.pdbx_description
1 polymer ?
#
loop_
_entity_poly.entity_id
_entity_poly.type
_entity_poly.pdbx_seq_one_letter_code
_entity_poly.pdbx_strand_id
1 'polypeptide(L)'
;MVTICLNMIVKNEGKIIKRMLDTVSNIIDYWVICDTGSTDDTSNIIINYFKEKEINGELINKEWRNFGYNRTYALKCAKNKADYILLLDADMKLEILPNFNKNELNHDTYQIIQYNNELEYQNTRLICGDCDVEVIGVTHEYYSIKKKNYTTSTLKTLKINDIGDGGSKDDKFKRDIDLLKKGLDNDSDNSRYLFYLANSYRDSGQKEKAIETYERRIEKEEWEEETWNSIYWIGKLYLELGEIEKGIFNLLRAYNFRPQRAESIYAIVKYYRENGENNLAWEFCNIGENIKYPEDILFIEKKVYYYLFNYEKSILSFYKNNQDLGMKLCDSLIFNSKKLEVDSGHYWNILSNSIFYMKSLDKYISDISYKKYEVTKDDVNYTSTNPCIFNNGNKISINIRNVNFYINSNNEYKIIGKDEPMSLNNKCKTKNFLCELDKKHNIKSKYEISDINCDFERFESIIEGIEDIRLLRFNGKIWFTGTSRFTRNDNLNQMVFGNIVDKKIKILKGYGEEICQKNWMPFIHKKKLLYLYSLEPLTILEPNLNSGICKVYYKKQYEYNFSNLRGGSQGIEIDKNYYFVIHEVRYNSRRYYSHRIIKLDMNLNLISVSKPFYFKELGIEFVCGVCIDENNKEILISFGKHDKEAYIARINKDKFLNFANDTIIDFKNN
;
A
#
# COMPACT_ATOMS: atom_id res chain seq x y z
N MET A 1 -39.72 14.58 19.70
CA MET A 1 -38.36 14.33 19.18
C MET A 1 -38.06 12.88 19.41
N VAL A 2 -37.42 12.21 18.45
CA VAL A 2 -37.03 10.80 18.60
C VAL A 2 -35.99 10.69 19.71
N THR A 3 -36.17 9.72 20.59
CA THR A 3 -35.30 9.44 21.75
C THR A 3 -34.56 8.12 21.59
N ILE A 4 -33.33 8.04 22.12
CA ILE A 4 -32.48 6.85 22.05
C ILE A 4 -32.02 6.44 23.45
N CYS A 5 -32.21 5.16 23.80
CA CYS A 5 -31.71 4.54 25.02
C CYS A 5 -30.44 3.73 24.71
N LEU A 6 -29.32 4.03 25.37
CA LEU A 6 -28.15 3.15 25.34
C LEU A 6 -28.45 1.86 26.10
N ASN A 7 -28.15 0.69 25.53
CA ASN A 7 -28.23 -0.59 26.21
C ASN A 7 -26.95 -1.40 26.08
N MET A 8 -26.48 -1.92 27.21
CA MET A 8 -25.23 -2.67 27.28
C MET A 8 -25.26 -3.71 28.40
N ILE A 9 -24.37 -4.70 28.28
CA ILE A 9 -23.91 -5.53 29.41
C ILE A 9 -22.44 -5.21 29.68
N VAL A 10 -22.03 -5.14 30.94
CA VAL A 10 -20.64 -4.82 31.32
C VAL A 10 -20.13 -5.75 32.44
N LYS A 11 -18.82 -5.95 32.48
CA LYS A 11 -18.10 -6.60 33.59
C LYS A 11 -16.63 -6.20 33.57
N ASN A 12 -16.16 -5.53 34.61
CA ASN A 12 -14.74 -5.16 34.77
C ASN A 12 -14.14 -4.34 33.61
N GLU A 13 -14.88 -3.34 33.15
CA GLU A 13 -14.51 -2.47 32.02
C GLU A 13 -14.06 -1.07 32.44
N GLY A 14 -13.73 -0.85 33.72
CA GLY A 14 -13.48 0.48 34.28
C GLY A 14 -12.33 1.22 33.58
N LYS A 15 -11.36 0.47 33.04
CA LYS A 15 -10.22 1.03 32.27
C LYS A 15 -10.62 1.66 30.94
N ILE A 16 -11.70 1.18 30.31
CA ILE A 16 -12.05 1.55 28.92
C ILE A 16 -13.44 2.18 28.79
N ILE A 17 -14.36 1.94 29.73
CA ILE A 17 -15.78 2.29 29.58
C ILE A 17 -16.01 3.76 29.26
N LYS A 18 -15.27 4.68 29.91
CA LYS A 18 -15.40 6.13 29.69
C LYS A 18 -15.19 6.52 28.23
N ARG A 19 -14.21 5.88 27.55
CA ARG A 19 -13.90 6.12 26.14
C ARG A 19 -15.08 5.83 25.23
N MET A 20 -15.85 4.77 25.52
CA MET A 20 -17.05 4.44 24.77
C MET A 20 -18.19 5.41 25.11
N LEU A 21 -18.40 5.72 26.39
CA LEU A 21 -19.45 6.64 26.84
C LEU A 21 -19.32 8.03 26.20
N ASP A 22 -18.09 8.52 26.05
CA ASP A 22 -17.77 9.78 25.35
C ASP A 22 -18.30 9.81 23.92
N THR A 23 -18.33 8.67 23.23
CA THR A 23 -18.77 8.59 21.83
C THR A 23 -20.29 8.65 21.64
N VAL A 24 -21.07 8.38 22.67
CA VAL A 24 -22.54 8.25 22.57
C VAL A 24 -23.32 9.33 23.30
N SER A 25 -22.68 10.02 24.26
CA SER A 25 -23.35 10.99 25.14
C SER A 25 -24.11 12.12 24.43
N ASN A 26 -23.75 12.45 23.18
CA ASN A 26 -24.40 13.53 22.41
C ASN A 26 -25.70 13.12 21.72
N ILE A 27 -26.04 11.82 21.64
CA ILE A 27 -27.20 11.36 20.86
C ILE A 27 -28.24 10.60 21.69
N ILE A 28 -27.84 10.06 22.83
CA ILE A 28 -28.73 9.30 23.72
C ILE A 28 -29.49 10.22 24.67
N ASP A 29 -30.68 9.79 25.06
CA ASP A 29 -31.57 10.50 25.97
C ASP A 29 -31.83 9.69 27.26
N TYR A 30 -31.54 8.38 27.20
CA TYR A 30 -31.64 7.47 28.33
C TYR A 30 -30.51 6.43 28.27
N TRP A 31 -30.23 5.75 29.38
CA TRP A 31 -29.34 4.59 29.38
C TRP A 31 -29.84 3.50 30.33
N VAL A 32 -29.63 2.25 29.92
CA VAL A 32 -29.89 1.07 30.72
C VAL A 32 -28.70 0.13 30.55
N ILE A 33 -27.84 0.05 31.56
CA ILE A 33 -26.65 -0.78 31.52
C ILE A 33 -26.76 -1.88 32.57
N CYS A 34 -26.54 -3.13 32.16
CA CYS A 34 -26.58 -4.29 33.04
C CYS A 34 -25.15 -4.68 33.44
N ASP A 35 -24.78 -4.43 34.70
CA ASP A 35 -23.57 -4.96 35.29
C ASP A 35 -23.77 -6.44 35.65
N THR A 36 -22.87 -7.28 35.15
CA THR A 36 -22.92 -8.74 35.28
C THR A 36 -22.00 -9.30 36.37
N GLY A 37 -21.53 -8.42 37.27
CA GLY A 37 -20.70 -8.76 38.42
C GLY A 37 -19.30 -8.17 38.34
N SER A 38 -19.18 -6.88 38.04
CA SER A 38 -17.93 -6.13 38.13
C SER A 38 -17.43 -6.11 39.57
N THR A 39 -16.13 -6.30 39.73
CA THR A 39 -15.36 -6.21 40.97
C THR A 39 -14.44 -4.99 41.00
N ASP A 40 -14.31 -4.30 39.86
CA ASP A 40 -13.60 -3.02 39.75
C ASP A 40 -14.57 -1.83 39.84
N ASP A 41 -14.08 -0.63 39.51
CA ASP A 41 -14.85 0.61 39.63
C ASP A 41 -15.82 0.89 38.45
N THR A 42 -16.06 -0.09 37.56
CA THR A 42 -16.90 0.08 36.35
C THR A 42 -18.25 0.72 36.64
N SER A 43 -18.97 0.18 37.62
CA SER A 43 -20.31 0.64 38.01
C SER A 43 -20.31 2.12 38.44
N ASN A 44 -19.36 2.53 39.29
CA ASN A 44 -19.27 3.90 39.79
C ASN A 44 -18.89 4.88 38.67
N ILE A 45 -17.98 4.48 37.78
CA ILE A 45 -17.58 5.30 36.63
C ILE A 45 -18.80 5.60 35.75
N ILE A 46 -19.63 4.60 35.44
CA ILE A 46 -20.85 4.77 34.61
C ILE A 46 -21.83 5.74 35.28
N ILE A 47 -22.14 5.53 36.56
CA ILE A 47 -23.10 6.36 37.31
C ILE A 47 -22.62 7.82 37.36
N ASN A 48 -21.37 8.04 37.75
CA ASN A 48 -20.82 9.39 37.87
C ASN A 48 -20.76 10.09 36.52
N TYR A 49 -20.37 9.38 35.46
CA TYR A 49 -20.31 9.91 34.10
C TYR A 49 -21.67 10.46 33.63
N PHE A 50 -22.74 9.65 33.74
CA PHE A 50 -24.05 10.10 33.28
C PHE A 50 -24.71 11.13 34.19
N LYS A 51 -24.37 11.11 35.48
CA LYS A 51 -24.76 12.18 36.41
C LYS A 51 -24.14 13.52 36.01
N GLU A 52 -22.85 13.54 35.65
CA GLU A 52 -22.16 14.75 35.16
C GLU A 52 -22.72 15.26 33.82
N LYS A 53 -23.22 14.34 32.97
CA LYS A 53 -23.84 14.67 31.68
C LYS A 53 -25.33 15.00 31.76
N GLU A 54 -25.93 14.89 32.95
CA GLU A 54 -27.36 15.09 33.19
C GLU A 54 -28.26 14.19 32.33
N ILE A 55 -27.82 12.95 32.06
CA ILE A 55 -28.59 11.95 31.29
C ILE A 55 -29.19 10.92 32.25
N ASN A 56 -30.52 10.81 32.24
CA ASN A 56 -31.25 9.86 33.07
C ASN A 56 -30.98 8.41 32.64
N GLY A 57 -30.95 7.49 33.60
CA GLY A 57 -30.82 6.08 33.29
C GLY A 57 -30.69 5.18 34.51
N GLU A 58 -30.49 3.90 34.23
CA GLU A 58 -30.55 2.81 35.21
C GLU A 58 -29.34 1.89 35.07
N LEU A 59 -28.61 1.71 36.17
CA LEU A 59 -27.63 0.64 36.30
C LEU A 59 -28.31 -0.55 36.97
N ILE A 60 -28.31 -1.69 36.29
CA ILE A 60 -28.96 -2.91 36.74
C ILE A 60 -27.90 -3.93 37.11
N ASN A 61 -28.07 -4.59 38.24
CA ASN A 61 -27.20 -5.69 38.65
C ASN A 61 -27.89 -7.03 38.36
N LYS A 62 -27.24 -7.89 37.58
CA LYS A 62 -27.76 -9.23 37.28
C LYS A 62 -26.62 -10.24 37.23
N GLU A 63 -26.77 -11.36 37.93
CA GLU A 63 -25.79 -12.44 37.85
C GLU A 63 -25.55 -12.90 36.41
N TRP A 64 -24.27 -13.10 36.05
CA TRP A 64 -23.89 -13.61 34.74
C TRP A 64 -24.34 -15.06 34.56
N ARG A 65 -25.04 -15.34 33.45
CA ARG A 65 -25.41 -16.70 33.03
C ARG A 65 -24.80 -17.05 31.68
N ASN A 66 -25.12 -16.26 30.66
CA ASN A 66 -24.55 -16.32 29.32
C ASN A 66 -24.91 -15.01 28.60
N PHE A 67 -24.32 -14.79 27.42
CA PHE A 67 -24.57 -13.56 26.67
C PHE A 67 -26.08 -13.38 26.42
N GLY A 68 -26.75 -14.36 25.75
CA GLY A 68 -28.14 -14.22 25.31
C GLY A 68 -29.12 -13.90 26.43
N TYR A 69 -28.96 -14.58 27.57
CA TYR A 69 -29.77 -14.36 28.76
C TYR A 69 -29.57 -12.95 29.33
N ASN A 70 -28.33 -12.53 29.54
CA ASN A 70 -28.02 -11.25 30.16
C ASN A 70 -28.37 -10.08 29.23
N ARG A 71 -28.14 -10.19 27.91
CA ARG A 71 -28.60 -9.17 26.94
C ARG A 71 -30.11 -9.11 26.82
N THR A 72 -30.80 -10.26 26.80
CA THR A 72 -32.28 -10.28 26.81
C THR A 72 -32.83 -9.60 28.06
N TYR A 73 -32.21 -9.83 29.23
CA TYR A 73 -32.61 -9.18 30.47
C TYR A 73 -32.38 -7.66 30.41
N ALA A 74 -31.20 -7.22 29.95
CA ALA A 74 -30.89 -5.81 29.78
C ALA A 74 -31.86 -5.11 28.83
N LEU A 75 -32.21 -5.74 27.70
CA LEU A 75 -33.19 -5.24 26.73
C LEU A 75 -34.59 -5.12 27.32
N LYS A 76 -35.04 -6.11 28.09
CA LYS A 76 -36.35 -6.06 28.77
C LYS A 76 -36.47 -4.87 29.71
N CYS A 77 -35.38 -4.49 30.38
CA CYS A 77 -35.36 -3.31 31.23
C CYS A 77 -35.27 -1.99 30.45
N ALA A 78 -34.69 -2.01 29.24
CA ALA A 78 -34.65 -0.87 28.33
C ALA A 78 -35.96 -0.65 27.55
N LYS A 79 -36.88 -1.62 27.56
CA LYS A 79 -38.16 -1.54 26.86
C LYS A 79 -38.96 -0.30 27.30
N ASN A 80 -39.48 0.43 26.32
CA ASN A 80 -40.26 1.66 26.49
C ASN A 80 -39.54 2.80 27.23
N LYS A 81 -38.20 2.78 27.34
CA LYS A 81 -37.42 3.88 27.95
C LYS A 81 -37.10 5.00 26.95
N ALA A 82 -37.13 4.68 25.65
CA ALA A 82 -36.93 5.60 24.54
C ALA A 82 -37.58 5.03 23.28
N ASP A 83 -37.66 5.80 22.19
CA ASP A 83 -38.19 5.35 20.90
C ASP A 83 -37.30 4.28 20.23
N TYR A 84 -35.99 4.33 20.49
CA TYR A 84 -35.00 3.37 20.00
C TYR A 84 -34.04 2.94 21.11
N ILE A 85 -33.50 1.72 20.98
CA ILE A 85 -32.46 1.15 21.85
C ILE A 85 -31.19 0.95 21.03
N LEU A 86 -30.10 1.62 21.42
CA LEU A 86 -28.77 1.52 20.84
C LEU A 86 -27.94 0.47 21.57
N LEU A 87 -27.41 -0.50 20.82
CA LEU A 87 -26.74 -1.69 21.36
C LEU A 87 -25.23 -1.60 21.17
N LEU A 88 -24.49 -1.41 22.26
CA LEU A 88 -23.03 -1.29 22.24
C LEU A 88 -22.35 -2.12 23.31
N ASP A 89 -21.08 -2.42 23.08
CA ASP A 89 -20.19 -3.07 24.05
C ASP A 89 -19.11 -2.08 24.51
N ALA A 90 -18.49 -2.32 25.67
CA ALA A 90 -17.60 -1.35 26.32
C ALA A 90 -16.32 -1.04 25.52
N ASP A 91 -15.90 -1.96 24.65
CA ASP A 91 -14.74 -1.85 23.77
C ASP A 91 -15.05 -1.26 22.39
N MET A 92 -16.28 -0.79 22.17
CA MET A 92 -16.69 -0.15 20.92
C MET A 92 -16.58 1.37 20.99
N LYS A 93 -16.40 2.02 19.84
CA LYS A 93 -16.55 3.47 19.66
C LYS A 93 -17.59 3.76 18.60
N LEU A 94 -18.59 4.57 18.94
CA LEU A 94 -19.55 5.04 17.95
C LEU A 94 -19.01 6.26 17.21
N GLU A 95 -18.92 6.18 15.90
CA GLU A 95 -18.57 7.31 15.04
C GLU A 95 -19.85 7.90 14.44
N ILE A 96 -20.15 9.14 14.82
CA ILE A 96 -21.33 9.87 14.36
C ILE A 96 -20.90 10.77 13.20
N LEU A 97 -21.40 10.50 11.99
CA LEU A 97 -21.09 11.33 10.83
C LEU A 97 -21.86 12.65 10.88
N PRO A 98 -21.35 13.74 10.27
CA PRO A 98 -21.93 15.09 10.38
C PRO A 98 -23.41 15.23 9.97
N ASN A 99 -23.93 14.30 9.19
CA ASN A 99 -25.29 14.28 8.67
C ASN A 99 -26.23 13.34 9.44
N PHE A 100 -25.82 12.78 10.58
CA PHE A 100 -26.71 11.97 11.40
C PHE A 100 -27.78 12.84 12.07
N ASN A 101 -29.05 12.46 11.89
CA ASN A 101 -30.20 13.08 12.55
C ASN A 101 -31.13 11.98 13.08
N LYS A 102 -31.23 11.85 14.41
CA LYS A 102 -32.08 10.82 15.03
C LYS A 102 -33.57 10.95 14.73
N ASN A 103 -34.06 12.13 14.34
CA ASN A 103 -35.47 12.31 13.97
C ASN A 103 -35.83 11.73 12.59
N GLU A 104 -34.84 11.25 11.82
CA GLU A 104 -35.06 10.56 10.55
C GLU A 104 -35.19 9.04 10.71
N LEU A 105 -35.08 8.52 11.94
CA LEU A 105 -35.30 7.11 12.23
C LEU A 105 -36.81 6.79 12.12
N ASN A 106 -37.15 5.86 11.22
CA ASN A 106 -38.50 5.48 10.81
C ASN A 106 -38.67 3.97 10.51
N HIS A 107 -37.62 3.16 10.69
CA HIS A 107 -37.67 1.70 10.60
C HIS A 107 -37.63 1.05 11.97
N ASP A 108 -38.08 -0.20 12.10
CA ASP A 108 -38.08 -0.92 13.38
C ASP A 108 -36.68 -1.31 13.83
N THR A 109 -35.78 -1.59 12.89
CA THR A 109 -34.38 -1.86 13.17
C THR A 109 -33.44 -1.18 12.21
N TYR A 110 -32.24 -0.87 12.70
CA TYR A 110 -31.13 -0.47 11.85
C TYR A 110 -29.89 -1.32 12.05
N GLN A 111 -29.31 -1.70 10.92
CA GLN A 111 -27.95 -2.21 10.85
C GLN A 111 -26.96 -1.06 10.75
N ILE A 112 -25.90 -1.10 11.53
CA ILE A 112 -24.80 -0.14 11.52
C ILE A 112 -23.54 -0.86 11.04
N ILE A 113 -22.72 -0.18 10.24
CA ILE A 113 -21.42 -0.71 9.81
C ILE A 113 -20.51 -0.79 11.05
N GLN A 114 -20.05 -1.99 11.37
CA GLN A 114 -19.06 -2.26 12.40
C GLN A 114 -17.78 -2.74 11.73
N TYR A 115 -16.63 -2.23 12.19
CA TYR A 115 -15.34 -2.59 11.64
C TYR A 115 -14.25 -2.65 12.71
N ASN A 116 -13.19 -3.39 12.40
CA ASN A 116 -11.92 -3.37 13.10
C ASN A 116 -10.79 -3.35 12.05
N ASN A 117 -9.55 -3.65 12.45
CA ASN A 117 -8.42 -3.65 11.51
C ASN A 117 -8.50 -4.74 10.42
N GLU A 118 -9.35 -5.76 10.59
CA GLU A 118 -9.39 -6.96 9.75
C GLU A 118 -10.71 -7.16 9.01
N LEU A 119 -11.83 -6.73 9.61
CA LEU A 119 -13.18 -7.02 9.15
C LEU A 119 -14.07 -5.78 9.18
N GLU A 120 -15.02 -5.74 8.24
CA GLU A 120 -16.11 -4.77 8.19
C GLU A 120 -17.41 -5.51 7.84
N TYR A 121 -18.45 -5.34 8.64
CA TYR A 121 -19.74 -6.00 8.46
C TYR A 121 -20.89 -5.17 9.01
N GLN A 122 -22.11 -5.49 8.59
CA GLN A 122 -23.32 -4.85 9.09
C GLN A 122 -23.88 -5.64 10.27
N ASN A 123 -24.20 -4.96 11.37
CA ASN A 123 -24.78 -5.59 12.55
C ASN A 123 -25.98 -4.79 13.04
N THR A 124 -27.04 -5.48 13.48
CA THR A 124 -28.22 -4.82 14.07
C THR A 124 -27.83 -4.16 15.37
N ARG A 125 -27.91 -2.83 15.39
CA ARG A 125 -27.37 -2.00 16.49
C ARG A 125 -28.36 -0.95 16.99
N LEU A 126 -29.46 -0.73 16.29
CA LEU A 126 -30.62 0.02 16.78
C LEU A 126 -31.88 -0.82 16.61
N ILE A 127 -32.71 -0.86 17.65
CA ILE A 127 -34.00 -1.56 17.66
C ILE A 127 -35.07 -0.64 18.22
N CYS A 128 -36.30 -0.73 17.73
CA CYS A 128 -37.43 0.02 18.25
C CYS A 128 -37.65 -0.25 19.74
N GLY A 129 -37.93 0.79 20.53
CA GLY A 129 -37.97 0.70 21.98
C GLY A 129 -39.14 -0.09 22.56
N ASP A 130 -40.21 -0.28 21.78
CA ASP A 130 -41.37 -1.08 22.12
C ASP A 130 -41.28 -2.53 21.60
N CYS A 131 -40.23 -2.87 20.83
CA CYS A 131 -40.01 -4.19 20.27
C CYS A 131 -39.82 -5.27 21.38
N ASP A 132 -40.55 -6.38 21.26
CA ASP A 132 -40.24 -7.60 22.01
C ASP A 132 -39.08 -8.33 21.35
N VAL A 133 -37.91 -8.27 21.99
CA VAL A 133 -36.65 -8.84 21.50
C VAL A 133 -36.17 -9.93 22.45
N GLU A 134 -35.79 -11.06 21.88
CA GLU A 134 -35.07 -12.12 22.56
C GLU A 134 -33.70 -12.27 21.91
N VAL A 135 -32.64 -12.26 22.71
CA VAL A 135 -31.28 -12.46 22.24
C VAL A 135 -30.95 -13.93 22.39
N ILE A 136 -30.82 -14.61 21.25
CA ILE A 136 -30.62 -16.06 21.21
C ILE A 136 -29.15 -16.35 21.00
N GLY A 137 -28.60 -17.18 21.89
CA GLY A 137 -27.25 -17.72 21.77
C GLY A 137 -26.48 -17.66 23.08
N VAL A 138 -25.79 -18.76 23.42
CA VAL A 138 -24.88 -18.78 24.59
C VAL A 138 -23.58 -18.00 24.32
N THR A 139 -23.17 -17.93 23.05
CA THR A 139 -22.16 -17.06 22.45
C THR A 139 -22.59 -16.70 21.01
N HIS A 140 -22.01 -15.67 20.40
CA HIS A 140 -22.31 -15.22 19.03
C HIS A 140 -23.82 -15.02 18.75
N GLU A 141 -24.41 -14.19 19.59
CA GLU A 141 -25.84 -13.95 19.67
C GLU A 141 -26.45 -13.34 18.42
N TYR A 142 -27.76 -13.55 18.25
CA TYR A 142 -28.58 -12.82 17.30
C TYR A 142 -29.89 -12.35 17.93
N TYR A 143 -30.43 -11.25 17.40
CA TYR A 143 -31.65 -10.63 17.91
C TYR A 143 -32.88 -11.23 17.21
N SER A 144 -33.68 -12.00 17.97
CA SER A 144 -34.98 -12.51 17.55
C SER A 144 -36.07 -11.51 17.90
N ILE A 145 -36.53 -10.77 16.91
CA ILE A 145 -37.59 -9.77 17.05
C ILE A 145 -38.94 -10.46 16.85
N LYS A 146 -39.80 -10.42 17.87
CA LYS A 146 -41.11 -11.11 17.83
C LYS A 146 -42.20 -10.31 17.11
N LYS A 147 -41.90 -9.10 16.64
CA LYS A 147 -42.81 -8.25 15.86
C LYS A 147 -42.98 -8.83 14.45
N LYS A 148 -44.23 -9.15 14.07
CA LYS A 148 -44.55 -9.58 12.70
C LYS A 148 -44.33 -8.44 11.71
N ASN A 149 -43.70 -8.72 10.57
CA ASN A 149 -43.46 -7.77 9.47
C ASN A 149 -42.71 -6.49 9.89
N TYR A 150 -41.70 -6.62 10.76
CA TYR A 150 -40.85 -5.48 11.10
C TYR A 150 -39.99 -5.06 9.90
N THR A 151 -39.67 -3.77 9.84
CA THR A 151 -38.84 -3.16 8.80
C THR A 151 -37.40 -3.00 9.26
N THR A 152 -36.44 -3.25 8.37
CA THR A 152 -35.01 -3.05 8.64
C THR A 152 -34.39 -2.14 7.59
N SER A 153 -33.38 -1.37 7.98
CA SER A 153 -32.60 -0.55 7.06
C SER A 153 -31.14 -0.44 7.52
N THR A 154 -30.23 -0.05 6.61
CA THR A 154 -28.84 0.21 6.97
C THR A 154 -28.64 1.70 7.24
N LEU A 155 -28.17 2.04 8.44
CA LEU A 155 -27.85 3.41 8.81
C LEU A 155 -26.38 3.71 8.51
N LYS A 156 -26.13 4.43 7.41
CA LYS A 156 -24.77 4.76 6.95
C LYS A 156 -24.17 5.99 7.63
N THR A 157 -24.96 6.72 8.40
CA THR A 157 -24.58 7.95 9.12
C THR A 157 -24.01 7.68 10.52
N LEU A 158 -24.02 6.41 10.95
CA LEU A 158 -23.30 5.91 12.11
C LEU A 158 -22.33 4.81 11.68
N LYS A 159 -21.20 4.70 12.37
CA LYS A 159 -20.28 3.56 12.26
C LYS A 159 -19.80 3.13 13.65
N ILE A 160 -19.36 1.88 13.79
CA ILE A 160 -18.81 1.35 15.03
C ILE A 160 -17.39 0.87 14.78
N ASN A 161 -16.43 1.47 15.48
CA ASN A 161 -15.06 0.98 15.54
C ASN A 161 -14.93 0.04 16.74
N ASP A 162 -14.76 -1.25 16.46
CA ASP A 162 -14.58 -2.32 17.43
C ASP A 162 -13.08 -2.49 17.69
N ILE A 163 -12.58 -1.83 18.74
CA ILE A 163 -11.15 -1.90 19.10
C ILE A 163 -10.83 -3.22 19.79
N GLY A 164 -11.85 -3.86 20.39
CA GLY A 164 -11.73 -5.16 20.99
C GLY A 164 -10.63 -5.18 22.04
N ASP A 165 -10.69 -4.37 23.10
CA ASP A 165 -9.74 -4.35 24.22
C ASP A 165 -10.43 -4.55 25.58
N GLY A 166 -11.62 -5.16 25.55
CA GLY A 166 -12.41 -5.49 26.73
C GLY A 166 -11.71 -6.43 27.73
N GLY A 167 -12.10 -6.30 29.01
CA GLY A 167 -11.47 -6.97 30.15
C GLY A 167 -11.72 -8.49 30.25
N SER A 168 -12.66 -9.04 29.47
CA SER A 168 -13.08 -10.46 29.55
C SER A 168 -12.46 -11.36 28.47
N LYS A 169 -11.15 -11.20 28.20
CA LYS A 169 -10.45 -11.90 27.10
C LYS A 169 -9.58 -13.08 27.52
N ASP A 170 -9.13 -13.13 28.77
CA ASP A 170 -8.34 -14.28 29.24
C ASP A 170 -9.21 -15.54 29.17
N ASP A 171 -8.71 -16.59 28.50
CA ASP A 171 -9.38 -17.89 28.29
C ASP A 171 -10.67 -17.85 27.42
N LYS A 172 -10.83 -16.83 26.54
CA LYS A 172 -12.02 -16.66 25.66
C LYS A 172 -12.46 -17.95 24.96
N PHE A 173 -11.55 -18.63 24.27
CA PHE A 173 -11.90 -19.81 23.48
C PHE A 173 -12.42 -20.96 24.35
N LYS A 174 -11.80 -21.19 25.51
CA LYS A 174 -12.25 -22.24 26.44
C LYS A 174 -13.60 -21.91 27.04
N ARG A 175 -13.82 -20.66 27.45
CA ARG A 175 -15.13 -20.18 27.93
C ARG A 175 -16.20 -20.41 26.88
N ASP A 176 -15.94 -20.01 25.64
CA ASP A 176 -16.92 -20.10 24.56
C ASP A 176 -17.21 -21.58 24.23
N ILE A 177 -16.19 -22.46 24.21
CA ILE A 177 -16.35 -23.92 24.09
C ILE A 177 -17.23 -24.47 25.21
N ASP A 178 -16.96 -24.13 26.47
CA ASP A 178 -17.71 -24.64 27.62
C ASP A 178 -19.18 -24.19 27.60
N LEU A 179 -19.44 -22.94 27.22
CA LEU A 179 -20.80 -22.41 27.07
C LEU A 179 -21.55 -23.11 25.94
N LEU A 180 -20.92 -23.29 24.78
CA LEU A 180 -21.52 -23.94 23.62
C LEU A 180 -21.80 -25.43 23.87
N LYS A 181 -20.89 -26.13 24.55
CA LYS A 181 -21.12 -27.51 25.00
C LYS A 181 -22.34 -27.62 25.92
N LYS A 182 -22.41 -26.79 26.96
CA LYS A 182 -23.57 -26.74 27.86
C LYS A 182 -24.86 -26.35 27.13
N GLY A 183 -24.76 -25.51 26.10
CA GLY A 183 -25.87 -25.21 25.20
C GLY A 183 -26.36 -26.47 24.48
N LEU A 184 -25.45 -27.23 23.91
CA LEU A 184 -25.73 -28.50 23.22
C LEU A 184 -26.18 -29.63 24.15
N ASP A 185 -25.82 -29.61 25.44
CA ASP A 185 -26.39 -30.55 26.42
C ASP A 185 -27.90 -30.38 26.58
N ASN A 186 -28.41 -29.16 26.36
CA ASN A 186 -29.84 -28.83 26.44
C ASN A 186 -30.55 -28.87 25.08
N ASP A 187 -29.83 -28.61 23.98
CA ASP A 187 -30.33 -28.57 22.62
C ASP A 187 -29.27 -29.16 21.67
N SER A 188 -29.20 -30.50 21.63
CA SER A 188 -28.12 -31.26 20.98
C SER A 188 -28.02 -31.05 19.48
N ASP A 189 -29.11 -30.58 18.87
CA ASP A 189 -29.24 -30.40 17.44
C ASP A 189 -29.13 -28.94 17.01
N ASN A 190 -28.84 -28.02 17.95
CA ASN A 190 -28.69 -26.60 17.66
C ASN A 190 -27.56 -26.35 16.66
N SER A 191 -27.93 -26.12 15.41
CA SER A 191 -27.00 -25.98 14.30
C SER A 191 -26.03 -24.81 14.53
N ARG A 192 -26.53 -23.67 15.01
CA ARG A 192 -25.69 -22.48 15.25
C ARG A 192 -24.66 -22.72 16.35
N TYR A 193 -25.00 -23.48 17.40
CA TYR A 193 -24.03 -23.86 18.43
C TYR A 193 -22.96 -24.78 17.89
N LEU A 194 -23.32 -25.75 17.02
CA LEU A 194 -22.34 -26.59 16.36
C LEU A 194 -21.36 -25.76 15.52
N PHE A 195 -21.88 -24.81 14.73
CA PHE A 195 -21.04 -23.94 13.90
C PHE A 195 -20.03 -23.13 14.72
N TYR A 196 -20.48 -22.43 15.77
CA TYR A 196 -19.57 -21.64 16.60
C TYR A 196 -18.68 -22.48 17.52
N LEU A 197 -19.09 -23.68 17.91
CA LEU A 197 -18.24 -24.62 18.65
C LEU A 197 -17.09 -25.09 17.76
N ALA A 198 -17.38 -25.41 16.50
CA ALA A 198 -16.38 -25.78 15.52
C ALA A 198 -15.39 -24.62 15.24
N ASN A 199 -15.89 -23.37 15.10
CA ASN A 199 -15.05 -22.18 15.01
C ASN A 199 -14.13 -22.04 16.24
N SER A 200 -14.68 -22.21 17.45
CA SER A 200 -13.90 -22.10 18.70
C SER A 200 -12.84 -23.19 18.83
N TYR A 201 -13.14 -24.41 18.39
CA TYR A 201 -12.14 -25.48 18.30
C TYR A 201 -11.05 -25.18 17.29
N ARG A 202 -11.41 -24.69 16.10
CA ARG A 202 -10.44 -24.26 15.07
C ARG A 202 -9.50 -23.20 15.64
N ASP A 203 -10.06 -22.13 16.22
CA ASP A 203 -9.30 -20.98 16.69
C ASP A 203 -8.44 -21.30 17.93
N SER A 204 -8.79 -22.35 18.69
CA SER A 204 -7.97 -22.90 19.77
C SER A 204 -6.99 -24.00 19.32
N GLY A 205 -6.90 -24.28 18.03
CA GLY A 205 -5.99 -25.27 17.46
C GLY A 205 -6.42 -26.74 17.60
N GLN A 206 -7.64 -27.01 18.09
CA GLN A 206 -8.20 -28.36 18.24
C GLN A 206 -8.82 -28.84 16.91
N LYS A 207 -7.98 -29.07 15.91
CA LYS A 207 -8.37 -29.26 14.50
C LYS A 207 -9.33 -30.42 14.27
N GLU A 208 -9.06 -31.58 14.86
CA GLU A 208 -9.88 -32.78 14.70
C GLU A 208 -11.28 -32.60 15.28
N LYS A 209 -11.38 -31.98 16.46
CA LYS A 209 -12.66 -31.66 17.09
C LYS A 209 -13.45 -30.64 16.27
N ALA A 210 -12.76 -29.66 15.67
CA ALA A 210 -13.38 -28.70 14.78
C ALA A 210 -13.99 -29.41 13.56
N ILE A 211 -13.25 -30.31 12.92
CA ILE A 211 -13.74 -31.10 11.77
C ILE A 211 -14.97 -31.93 12.16
N GLU A 212 -14.90 -32.71 13.23
CA GLU A 212 -16.04 -33.53 13.70
C GLU A 212 -17.28 -32.67 13.97
N THR A 213 -17.08 -31.50 14.59
CA THR A 213 -18.19 -30.60 14.92
C THR A 213 -18.77 -29.92 13.68
N TYR A 214 -17.93 -29.58 12.68
CA TYR A 214 -18.41 -29.05 11.40
C TYR A 214 -19.20 -30.10 10.60
N GLU A 215 -18.79 -31.37 10.59
CA GLU A 215 -19.58 -32.43 9.92
C GLU A 215 -20.96 -32.57 10.57
N ARG A 216 -21.03 -32.58 11.91
CA ARG A 216 -22.31 -32.52 12.64
C ARG A 216 -23.14 -31.29 12.30
N ARG A 217 -22.51 -30.14 12.06
CA ARG A 217 -23.21 -28.91 11.61
C ARG A 217 -23.84 -29.09 10.24
N ILE A 218 -23.11 -29.72 9.32
CA ILE A 218 -23.54 -29.91 7.93
C ILE A 218 -24.78 -30.81 7.86
N GLU A 219 -24.87 -31.83 8.72
CA GLU A 219 -26.04 -32.73 8.82
C GLU A 219 -27.35 -32.03 9.18
N LYS A 220 -27.32 -30.81 9.72
CA LYS A 220 -28.53 -30.07 10.10
C LYS A 220 -29.22 -29.36 8.94
N GLU A 221 -28.55 -29.21 7.79
CA GLU A 221 -29.10 -28.63 6.54
C GLU A 221 -29.84 -27.28 6.72
N GLU A 222 -29.42 -26.46 7.68
CA GLU A 222 -29.93 -25.10 7.88
C GLU A 222 -29.15 -24.05 7.04
N TRP A 223 -29.05 -22.80 7.50
CA TRP A 223 -28.50 -21.66 6.73
C TRP A 223 -27.28 -22.01 5.88
N GLU A 224 -27.45 -21.94 4.55
CA GLU A 224 -26.50 -22.45 3.56
C GLU A 224 -25.10 -21.84 3.67
N GLU A 225 -24.98 -20.57 4.07
CA GLU A 225 -23.67 -19.91 4.18
C GLU A 225 -22.83 -20.50 5.32
N GLU A 226 -23.45 -20.89 6.45
CA GLU A 226 -22.76 -21.60 7.54
C GLU A 226 -22.38 -23.01 7.11
N THR A 227 -23.27 -23.71 6.39
CA THR A 227 -22.99 -25.04 5.82
C THR A 227 -21.80 -24.99 4.87
N TRP A 228 -21.78 -24.02 3.95
CA TRP A 228 -20.65 -23.80 3.04
C TRP A 228 -19.36 -23.48 3.81
N ASN A 229 -19.43 -22.59 4.79
CA ASN A 229 -18.26 -22.19 5.58
C ASN A 229 -17.70 -23.38 6.38
N SER A 230 -18.57 -24.27 6.87
CA SER A 230 -18.19 -25.51 7.54
C SER A 230 -17.40 -26.43 6.60
N ILE A 231 -17.91 -26.68 5.39
CA ILE A 231 -17.22 -27.51 4.37
C ILE A 231 -15.88 -26.88 3.98
N TYR A 232 -15.84 -25.57 3.77
CA TYR A 232 -14.62 -24.82 3.44
C TYR A 232 -13.54 -24.97 4.51
N TRP A 233 -13.91 -24.81 5.80
CA TRP A 233 -12.95 -24.96 6.90
C TRP A 233 -12.52 -26.40 7.15
N ILE A 234 -13.40 -27.39 6.98
CA ILE A 234 -13.00 -28.80 6.99
C ILE A 234 -11.89 -29.03 5.96
N GLY A 235 -12.05 -28.52 4.73
CA GLY A 235 -11.04 -28.62 3.69
C GLY A 235 -9.70 -28.03 4.09
N LYS A 236 -9.68 -26.80 4.63
CA LYS A 236 -8.45 -26.15 5.11
C LYS A 236 -7.80 -26.91 6.27
N LEU A 237 -8.59 -27.35 7.24
CA LEU A 237 -8.09 -28.08 8.41
C LEU A 237 -7.45 -29.41 8.00
N TYR A 238 -8.04 -30.15 7.06
CA TYR A 238 -7.41 -31.36 6.53
C TYR A 238 -6.09 -31.07 5.81
N LEU A 239 -6.00 -29.99 5.02
CA LEU A 239 -4.72 -29.59 4.41
C LEU A 239 -3.65 -29.29 5.49
N GLU A 240 -4.03 -28.60 6.56
CA GLU A 240 -3.13 -28.29 7.67
C GLU A 240 -2.71 -29.53 8.49
N LEU A 241 -3.52 -30.59 8.49
CA LEU A 241 -3.19 -31.88 9.09
C LEU A 241 -2.35 -32.77 8.16
N GLY A 242 -2.10 -32.35 6.91
CA GLY A 242 -1.40 -33.14 5.91
C GLY A 242 -2.27 -34.19 5.20
N GLU A 243 -3.59 -34.18 5.44
CA GLU A 243 -4.58 -35.09 4.84
C GLU A 243 -5.05 -34.51 3.49
N ILE A 244 -4.14 -34.47 2.52
CA ILE A 244 -4.26 -33.69 1.28
C ILE A 244 -5.52 -34.05 0.49
N GLU A 245 -5.77 -35.35 0.27
CA GLU A 245 -6.91 -35.84 -0.53
C GLU A 245 -8.24 -35.39 0.09
N LYS A 246 -8.39 -35.51 1.41
CA LYS A 246 -9.58 -35.06 2.14
C LYS A 246 -9.73 -33.54 2.10
N GLY A 247 -8.62 -32.81 2.18
CA GLY A 247 -8.60 -31.36 2.10
C GLY A 247 -9.08 -30.84 0.75
N ILE A 248 -8.46 -31.31 -0.34
CA ILE A 248 -8.85 -30.94 -1.70
C ILE A 248 -10.28 -31.39 -2.01
N PHE A 249 -10.68 -32.60 -1.62
CA PHE A 249 -12.05 -33.09 -1.79
C PHE A 249 -13.07 -32.15 -1.15
N ASN A 250 -12.87 -31.73 0.10
CA ASN A 250 -13.81 -30.85 0.79
C ASN A 250 -13.80 -29.43 0.21
N LEU A 251 -12.66 -28.90 -0.25
CA LEU A 251 -12.63 -27.60 -0.93
C LEU A 251 -13.40 -27.64 -2.26
N LEU A 252 -13.29 -28.74 -3.03
CA LEU A 252 -14.11 -28.94 -4.24
C LEU A 252 -15.59 -29.14 -3.91
N ARG A 253 -15.91 -29.85 -2.82
CA ARG A 253 -17.29 -29.99 -2.31
C ARG A 253 -17.88 -28.61 -1.94
N ALA A 254 -17.11 -27.74 -1.30
CA ALA A 254 -17.53 -26.36 -0.99
C ALA A 254 -17.78 -25.57 -2.27
N TYR A 255 -16.89 -25.66 -3.27
CA TYR A 255 -17.10 -25.02 -4.57
C TYR A 255 -18.37 -25.54 -5.28
N ASN A 256 -18.60 -26.86 -5.29
CA ASN A 256 -19.81 -27.43 -5.88
C ASN A 256 -21.08 -27.00 -5.15
N PHE A 257 -21.01 -26.80 -3.82
CA PHE A 257 -22.14 -26.36 -3.01
C PHE A 257 -22.50 -24.88 -3.22
N ARG A 258 -21.50 -23.98 -3.34
CA ARG A 258 -21.72 -22.56 -3.71
C ARG A 258 -20.64 -22.09 -4.71
N PRO A 259 -20.84 -22.25 -6.02
CA PRO A 259 -19.83 -21.93 -7.03
C PRO A 259 -19.54 -20.43 -7.16
N GLN A 260 -20.41 -19.57 -6.61
CA GLN A 260 -20.18 -18.14 -6.51
C GLN A 260 -19.17 -17.75 -5.42
N ARG A 261 -18.76 -18.69 -4.55
CA ARG A 261 -17.76 -18.46 -3.49
C ARG A 261 -16.38 -18.94 -3.92
N ALA A 262 -15.51 -18.00 -4.28
CA ALA A 262 -14.20 -18.27 -4.86
C ALA A 262 -13.13 -18.71 -3.84
N GLU A 263 -13.37 -18.53 -2.54
CA GLU A 263 -12.35 -18.74 -1.49
C GLU A 263 -11.88 -20.19 -1.40
N SER A 264 -12.75 -21.16 -1.68
CA SER A 264 -12.37 -22.58 -1.71
C SER A 264 -11.43 -22.91 -2.85
N ILE A 265 -11.68 -22.36 -4.05
CA ILE A 265 -10.80 -22.47 -5.21
C ILE A 265 -9.47 -21.77 -4.94
N TYR A 266 -9.50 -20.57 -4.35
CA TYR A 266 -8.29 -19.87 -3.98
C TYR A 266 -7.41 -20.67 -3.00
N ALA A 267 -8.02 -21.33 -1.99
CA ALA A 267 -7.29 -22.20 -1.08
C ALA A 267 -6.57 -23.36 -1.82
N ILE A 268 -7.22 -23.94 -2.83
CA ILE A 268 -6.61 -24.97 -3.71
C ILE A 268 -5.44 -24.38 -4.51
N VAL A 269 -5.62 -23.21 -5.13
CA VAL A 269 -4.57 -22.52 -5.90
C VAL A 269 -3.34 -22.26 -5.02
N LYS A 270 -3.57 -21.67 -3.84
CA LYS A 270 -2.52 -21.36 -2.87
C LYS A 270 -1.76 -22.63 -2.47
N TYR A 271 -2.48 -23.69 -2.11
CA TYR A 271 -1.89 -24.97 -1.72
C TYR A 271 -1.00 -25.55 -2.82
N TYR A 272 -1.51 -25.69 -4.05
CA TYR A 272 -0.74 -26.27 -5.14
C TYR A 272 0.47 -25.40 -5.51
N ARG A 273 0.34 -24.08 -5.50
CA ARG A 273 1.46 -23.16 -5.77
C ARG A 273 2.53 -23.25 -4.68
N GLU A 274 2.17 -23.41 -3.41
CA GLU A 274 3.13 -23.60 -2.29
C GLU A 274 3.89 -24.92 -2.37
N ASN A 275 3.27 -25.95 -2.94
CA ASN A 275 3.86 -27.28 -3.09
C ASN A 275 4.54 -27.49 -4.46
N GLY A 276 4.62 -26.45 -5.30
CA GLY A 276 5.29 -26.53 -6.61
C GLY A 276 4.45 -27.18 -7.73
N GLU A 277 3.20 -27.53 -7.46
CA GLU A 277 2.22 -28.08 -8.42
C GLU A 277 1.64 -26.97 -9.32
N ASN A 278 2.52 -26.22 -9.96
CA ASN A 278 2.20 -24.98 -10.67
C ASN A 278 1.22 -25.17 -11.83
N ASN A 279 1.18 -26.36 -12.44
CA ASN A 279 0.23 -26.66 -13.49
C ASN A 279 -1.20 -26.74 -12.96
N LEU A 280 -1.42 -27.45 -11.85
CA LEU A 280 -2.73 -27.54 -11.20
C LEU A 280 -3.16 -26.19 -10.65
N ALA A 281 -2.25 -25.48 -9.96
CA ALA A 281 -2.52 -24.14 -9.46
C ALA A 281 -2.99 -23.18 -10.58
N TRP A 282 -2.38 -23.25 -11.77
CA TRP A 282 -2.78 -22.44 -12.92
C TRP A 282 -4.20 -22.76 -13.41
N GLU A 283 -4.56 -24.04 -13.54
CA GLU A 283 -5.90 -24.43 -13.98
C GLU A 283 -6.96 -23.96 -12.98
N PHE A 284 -6.74 -24.18 -11.67
CA PHE A 284 -7.66 -23.68 -10.65
C PHE A 284 -7.71 -22.15 -10.58
N CYS A 285 -6.60 -21.47 -10.85
CA CYS A 285 -6.56 -20.01 -10.88
C CYS A 285 -7.42 -19.45 -12.02
N ASN A 286 -7.42 -20.09 -13.20
CA ASN A 286 -8.28 -19.70 -14.32
C ASN A 286 -9.77 -19.93 -14.03
N ILE A 287 -10.10 -20.93 -13.20
CA ILE A 287 -11.48 -21.12 -12.72
C ILE A 287 -11.85 -19.97 -11.78
N GLY A 288 -11.04 -19.73 -10.75
CA GLY A 288 -11.35 -18.79 -9.68
C GLY A 288 -11.37 -17.32 -10.09
N GLU A 289 -10.49 -16.89 -11.01
CA GLU A 289 -10.38 -15.48 -11.42
C GLU A 289 -11.65 -14.93 -12.11
N ASN A 290 -12.51 -15.82 -12.62
CA ASN A 290 -13.76 -15.45 -13.29
C ASN A 290 -14.95 -15.34 -12.34
N ILE A 291 -14.79 -15.73 -11.07
CA ILE A 291 -15.85 -15.67 -10.07
C ILE A 291 -15.94 -14.25 -9.52
N LYS A 292 -17.13 -13.65 -9.62
CA LYS A 292 -17.40 -12.29 -9.15
C LYS A 292 -17.66 -12.26 -7.65
N TYR A 293 -17.53 -11.07 -7.06
CA TYR A 293 -17.91 -10.82 -5.67
C TYR A 293 -19.37 -11.26 -5.42
N PRO A 294 -19.65 -12.10 -4.40
CA PRO A 294 -20.96 -12.70 -4.17
C PRO A 294 -21.92 -11.77 -3.41
N GLU A 295 -23.21 -12.11 -3.41
CA GLU A 295 -24.25 -11.45 -2.58
C GLU A 295 -24.34 -12.04 -1.16
N ASP A 296 -23.62 -13.13 -0.87
CA ASP A 296 -23.45 -13.71 0.47
C ASP A 296 -23.02 -12.63 1.49
N ILE A 297 -23.19 -12.92 2.77
CA ILE A 297 -22.86 -11.97 3.85
C ILE A 297 -21.89 -12.55 4.87
N LEU A 298 -21.78 -13.88 4.97
CA LEU A 298 -20.99 -14.55 5.99
C LEU A 298 -19.53 -14.71 5.56
N PHE A 299 -18.65 -13.97 6.25
CA PHE A 299 -17.18 -14.13 6.23
C PHE A 299 -16.56 -14.15 4.82
N ILE A 300 -16.95 -13.21 3.96
CA ILE A 300 -16.37 -13.10 2.62
C ILE A 300 -14.93 -12.58 2.71
N GLU A 301 -14.00 -13.32 2.12
CA GLU A 301 -12.60 -12.90 2.00
C GLU A 301 -12.43 -11.93 0.81
N LYS A 302 -12.76 -10.64 0.99
CA LYS A 302 -12.80 -9.61 -0.07
C LYS A 302 -11.58 -9.63 -1.02
N LYS A 303 -10.38 -9.86 -0.47
CA LYS A 303 -9.11 -9.87 -1.21
C LYS A 303 -9.04 -10.95 -2.29
N VAL A 304 -9.71 -12.09 -2.09
CA VAL A 304 -9.79 -13.19 -3.07
C VAL A 304 -10.35 -12.70 -4.39
N TYR A 305 -11.39 -11.87 -4.32
CA TYR A 305 -12.12 -11.36 -5.47
C TYR A 305 -11.45 -10.15 -6.14
N TYR A 306 -10.68 -9.37 -5.39
CA TYR A 306 -10.08 -8.14 -5.91
C TYR A 306 -8.68 -8.34 -6.49
N TYR A 307 -7.83 -9.14 -5.85
CA TYR A 307 -6.44 -9.22 -6.32
C TYR A 307 -5.71 -10.54 -6.12
N LEU A 308 -6.15 -11.44 -5.23
CA LEU A 308 -5.32 -12.61 -4.89
C LEU A 308 -5.15 -13.60 -6.05
N PHE A 309 -6.16 -13.79 -6.91
CA PHE A 309 -5.96 -14.58 -8.14
C PHE A 309 -4.93 -13.95 -9.09
N ASN A 310 -4.98 -12.62 -9.27
CA ASN A 310 -3.97 -11.91 -10.07
C ASN A 310 -2.58 -12.01 -9.43
N TYR A 311 -2.49 -11.96 -8.10
CA TYR A 311 -1.24 -12.17 -7.36
C TYR A 311 -0.68 -13.58 -7.62
N GLU A 312 -1.50 -14.62 -7.45
CA GLU A 312 -1.08 -16.00 -7.71
C GLU A 312 -0.68 -16.21 -9.17
N LYS A 313 -1.49 -15.69 -10.11
CA LYS A 313 -1.20 -15.76 -11.55
C LYS A 313 0.07 -14.99 -11.92
N SER A 314 0.39 -13.91 -11.21
CA SER A 314 1.66 -13.18 -11.38
C SER A 314 2.88 -14.02 -10.98
N ILE A 315 2.73 -15.01 -10.10
CA ILE A 315 3.81 -15.95 -9.74
C ILE A 315 3.82 -17.12 -10.73
N LEU A 316 2.66 -17.71 -10.99
CA LEU A 316 2.52 -18.87 -11.88
C LEU A 316 2.95 -18.58 -13.33
N SER A 317 2.83 -17.32 -13.77
CA SER A 317 3.30 -16.87 -15.09
C SER A 317 4.79 -17.17 -15.32
N PHE A 318 5.62 -17.15 -14.26
CA PHE A 318 7.03 -17.54 -14.33
C PHE A 318 7.17 -19.02 -14.71
N TYR A 319 6.48 -19.89 -13.97
CA TYR A 319 6.52 -21.33 -14.18
C TYR A 319 5.88 -21.77 -15.50
N LYS A 320 4.97 -20.94 -16.05
CA LYS A 320 4.36 -21.15 -17.37
C LYS A 320 5.16 -20.50 -18.52
N ASN A 321 6.33 -19.92 -18.24
CA ASN A 321 7.15 -19.19 -19.22
C ASN A 321 6.41 -18.04 -19.95
N ASN A 322 5.40 -17.45 -19.30
CA ASN A 322 4.63 -16.32 -19.84
C ASN A 322 5.09 -15.00 -19.22
N GLN A 323 6.27 -14.54 -19.63
CA GLN A 323 6.90 -13.36 -19.04
C GLN A 323 6.10 -12.08 -19.22
N ASP A 324 5.43 -11.90 -20.37
CA ASP A 324 4.69 -10.68 -20.66
C ASP A 324 3.44 -10.56 -19.79
N LEU A 325 2.72 -11.67 -19.57
CA LEU A 325 1.61 -11.70 -18.63
C LEU A 325 2.08 -11.46 -17.20
N GLY A 326 3.17 -12.12 -16.78
CA GLY A 326 3.75 -11.94 -15.45
C GLY A 326 4.08 -10.47 -15.16
N MET A 327 4.80 -9.80 -16.07
CA MET A 327 5.10 -8.37 -15.93
C MET A 327 3.84 -7.51 -15.91
N LYS A 328 2.89 -7.76 -16.81
CA LYS A 328 1.63 -7.00 -16.88
C LYS A 328 0.84 -7.09 -15.57
N LEU A 329 0.74 -8.29 -14.99
CA LEU A 329 0.05 -8.50 -13.72
C LEU A 329 0.78 -7.82 -12.57
N CYS A 330 2.11 -7.93 -12.49
CA CYS A 330 2.87 -7.23 -11.47
C CYS A 330 2.68 -5.70 -11.55
N ASP A 331 2.82 -5.11 -12.74
CA ASP A 331 2.63 -3.66 -12.94
C ASP A 331 1.20 -3.24 -12.58
N SER A 332 0.19 -4.00 -13.02
CA SER A 332 -1.20 -3.74 -12.69
C SER A 332 -1.43 -3.74 -11.17
N LEU A 333 -0.92 -4.74 -10.45
CA LEU A 333 -1.06 -4.85 -9.00
C LEU A 333 -0.29 -3.75 -8.26
N ILE A 334 0.92 -3.40 -8.70
CA ILE A 334 1.72 -2.32 -8.11
C ILE A 334 0.99 -0.99 -8.26
N PHE A 335 0.60 -0.61 -9.48
CA PHE A 335 -0.01 0.67 -9.75
C PHE A 335 -1.44 0.78 -9.20
N ASN A 336 -2.21 -0.31 -9.13
CA ASN A 336 -3.56 -0.30 -8.53
C ASN A 336 -3.56 -0.66 -7.04
N SER A 337 -2.41 -0.82 -6.39
CA SER A 337 -2.31 -1.33 -5.01
C SER A 337 -3.14 -0.56 -3.98
N LYS A 338 -3.28 0.75 -4.12
CA LYS A 338 -4.14 1.58 -3.26
C LYS A 338 -5.63 1.27 -3.48
N LYS A 339 -6.05 1.22 -4.74
CA LYS A 339 -7.44 0.95 -5.14
C LYS A 339 -7.88 -0.46 -4.78
N LEU A 340 -6.97 -1.42 -4.90
CA LEU A 340 -7.21 -2.84 -4.61
C LEU A 340 -6.93 -3.20 -3.14
N GLU A 341 -6.47 -2.24 -2.33
CA GLU A 341 -6.09 -2.46 -0.93
C GLU A 341 -5.14 -3.66 -0.76
N VAL A 342 -4.10 -3.70 -1.61
CA VAL A 342 -3.11 -4.79 -1.61
C VAL A 342 -2.32 -4.76 -0.31
N ASP A 343 -2.25 -5.90 0.37
CA ASP A 343 -1.50 -6.04 1.62
C ASP A 343 -0.02 -5.75 1.42
N SER A 344 0.62 -5.15 2.43
CA SER A 344 2.03 -4.78 2.38
C SER A 344 2.94 -5.96 2.05
N GLY A 345 2.69 -7.14 2.64
CA GLY A 345 3.43 -8.37 2.34
C GLY A 345 3.33 -8.78 0.87
N HIS A 346 2.12 -8.81 0.31
CA HIS A 346 1.91 -9.11 -1.11
C HIS A 346 2.54 -8.05 -2.02
N TYR A 347 2.42 -6.77 -1.66
CA TYR A 347 3.01 -5.66 -2.42
C TYR A 347 4.53 -5.81 -2.58
N TRP A 348 5.25 -6.10 -1.49
CA TRP A 348 6.69 -6.32 -1.55
C TRP A 348 7.07 -7.60 -2.30
N ASN A 349 6.29 -8.67 -2.16
CA ASN A 349 6.48 -9.89 -2.95
C ASN A 349 6.33 -9.63 -4.46
N ILE A 350 5.31 -8.87 -4.87
CA ILE A 350 5.08 -8.50 -6.28
C ILE A 350 6.27 -7.71 -6.82
N LEU A 351 6.77 -6.74 -6.06
CA LEU A 351 7.97 -5.96 -6.44
C LEU A 351 9.22 -6.81 -6.54
N SER A 352 9.42 -7.76 -5.64
CA SER A 352 10.56 -8.68 -5.70
C SER A 352 10.47 -9.58 -6.94
N ASN A 353 9.28 -10.16 -7.19
CA ASN A 353 9.06 -11.12 -8.26
C ASN A 353 9.10 -10.49 -9.66
N SER A 354 8.71 -9.23 -9.80
CA SER A 354 8.70 -8.56 -11.10
C SER A 354 10.09 -8.45 -11.75
N ILE A 355 11.18 -8.64 -10.98
CA ILE A 355 12.55 -8.73 -11.52
C ILE A 355 12.71 -9.95 -12.45
N PHE A 356 12.04 -11.07 -12.18
CA PHE A 356 12.10 -12.28 -13.01
C PHE A 356 11.53 -12.08 -14.42
N TYR A 357 10.69 -11.05 -14.59
CA TYR A 357 10.09 -10.69 -15.88
C TYR A 357 10.76 -9.50 -16.55
N MET A 358 11.76 -8.89 -15.89
CA MET A 358 12.41 -7.69 -16.39
C MET A 358 13.24 -8.01 -17.64
N LYS A 359 13.12 -7.18 -18.67
CA LYS A 359 13.84 -7.33 -19.93
C LYS A 359 14.77 -6.15 -20.17
N SER A 360 15.85 -6.37 -20.91
CA SER A 360 16.67 -5.27 -21.39
C SER A 360 15.88 -4.42 -22.40
N LEU A 361 16.25 -3.15 -22.54
CA LEU A 361 15.63 -2.26 -23.50
C LEU A 361 15.75 -2.80 -24.94
N ASP A 362 16.84 -3.50 -25.26
CA ASP A 362 17.07 -4.18 -26.54
C ASP A 362 16.03 -5.25 -26.89
N LYS A 363 15.28 -5.77 -25.90
CA LYS A 363 14.17 -6.70 -26.16
C LYS A 363 12.89 -5.99 -26.58
N TYR A 364 12.76 -4.70 -26.29
CA TYR A 364 11.61 -3.89 -26.67
C TYR A 364 11.89 -3.04 -27.92
N ILE A 365 13.12 -2.55 -28.06
CA ILE A 365 13.54 -1.67 -29.16
C ILE A 365 14.76 -2.28 -29.85
N SER A 366 14.66 -2.49 -31.17
CA SER A 366 15.79 -2.96 -31.98
C SER A 366 16.76 -1.83 -32.35
N ASP A 367 18.00 -2.21 -32.65
CA ASP A 367 19.09 -1.34 -33.16
C ASP A 367 19.57 -0.25 -32.18
N ILE A 368 19.57 -0.55 -30.87
CA ILE A 368 20.19 0.33 -29.88
C ILE A 368 21.71 0.20 -29.96
N SER A 369 22.42 1.33 -29.98
CA SER A 369 23.88 1.32 -29.85
C SER A 369 24.34 1.90 -28.53
N TYR A 370 25.32 1.25 -27.90
CA TYR A 370 25.88 1.67 -26.62
C TYR A 370 27.32 2.15 -26.80
N LYS A 371 27.64 3.31 -26.21
CA LYS A 371 28.99 3.87 -26.23
C LYS A 371 29.48 4.16 -24.81
N LYS A 372 30.63 3.58 -24.44
CA LYS A 372 31.29 3.82 -23.15
C LYS A 372 32.11 5.11 -23.19
N TYR A 373 32.14 5.83 -22.09
CA TYR A 373 32.93 7.05 -21.90
C TYR A 373 33.82 6.94 -20.68
N GLU A 374 34.96 7.60 -20.75
CA GLU A 374 35.96 7.66 -19.70
C GLU A 374 36.75 8.95 -19.83
N VAL A 375 36.84 9.74 -18.74
CA VAL A 375 37.47 11.08 -18.76
C VAL A 375 38.80 11.11 -18.02
N THR A 376 39.03 10.18 -17.10
CA THR A 376 40.27 10.07 -16.30
C THR A 376 40.96 8.72 -16.53
N LYS A 377 41.27 8.39 -17.78
CA LYS A 377 42.10 7.21 -18.08
C LYS A 377 43.44 7.23 -17.33
N ASP A 378 43.94 8.43 -17.03
CA ASP A 378 45.26 8.64 -16.44
C ASP A 378 45.24 8.74 -14.91
N ASP A 379 44.07 8.78 -14.25
CA ASP A 379 43.95 8.83 -12.78
C ASP A 379 43.35 7.53 -12.25
N VAL A 380 44.23 6.62 -11.85
CA VAL A 380 43.87 5.27 -11.35
C VAL A 380 43.01 5.30 -10.07
N ASN A 381 42.94 6.43 -9.38
CA ASN A 381 42.15 6.57 -8.15
C ASN A 381 40.70 6.96 -8.42
N TYR A 382 40.31 7.20 -9.68
CA TYR A 382 38.96 7.61 -10.04
C TYR A 382 38.38 6.76 -11.15
N THR A 383 37.06 6.62 -11.14
CA THR A 383 36.32 5.93 -12.19
C THR A 383 35.15 6.78 -12.69
N SER A 384 34.88 6.75 -14.00
CA SER A 384 33.81 7.52 -14.64
C SER A 384 32.46 6.83 -14.54
N THR A 385 31.44 7.55 -14.07
CA THR A 385 30.09 7.04 -13.83
C THR A 385 29.00 8.12 -13.96
N ASN A 386 27.73 7.72 -13.84
CA ASN A 386 26.51 8.52 -13.79
C ASN A 386 26.51 9.77 -14.70
N PRO A 387 26.80 9.62 -16.01
CA PRO A 387 26.88 10.75 -16.92
C PRO A 387 25.51 11.39 -17.18
N CYS A 388 25.49 12.70 -17.39
CA CYS A 388 24.32 13.45 -17.86
C CYS A 388 24.59 14.05 -19.24
N ILE A 389 24.01 13.47 -20.28
CA ILE A 389 23.98 14.03 -21.62
C ILE A 389 22.86 15.05 -21.76
N PHE A 390 23.12 16.15 -22.46
CA PHE A 390 22.12 17.17 -22.73
C PHE A 390 22.39 17.89 -24.05
N ASN A 391 21.35 18.53 -24.58
CA ASN A 391 21.47 19.40 -25.75
C ASN A 391 21.92 20.80 -25.30
N ASN A 392 23.06 21.26 -25.84
CA ASN A 392 23.66 22.55 -25.57
C ASN A 392 23.50 23.52 -26.76
N GLY A 393 22.29 23.59 -27.32
CA GLY A 393 22.00 24.39 -28.52
C GLY A 393 22.33 23.61 -29.79
N ASN A 394 23.36 24.02 -30.51
CA ASN A 394 23.75 23.37 -31.78
C ASN A 394 24.75 22.23 -31.60
N LYS A 395 24.99 21.80 -30.36
CA LYS A 395 25.97 20.78 -30.00
C LYS A 395 25.44 19.90 -28.88
N ILE A 396 25.90 18.65 -28.83
CA ILE A 396 25.71 17.77 -27.70
C ILE A 396 26.86 17.91 -26.71
N SER A 397 26.53 17.90 -25.42
CA SER A 397 27.51 17.95 -24.34
C SER A 397 27.12 16.95 -23.26
N ILE A 398 28.10 16.48 -22.50
CA ILE A 398 27.90 15.48 -21.46
C ILE A 398 28.68 15.86 -20.21
N ASN A 399 28.03 15.86 -19.06
CA ASN A 399 28.73 15.80 -17.78
C ASN A 399 29.09 14.35 -17.48
N ILE A 400 30.35 14.06 -17.18
CA ILE A 400 30.79 12.74 -16.73
C ILE A 400 31.29 12.90 -15.30
N ARG A 401 30.62 12.21 -14.37
CA ARG A 401 30.96 12.22 -12.96
C ARG A 401 32.08 11.21 -12.74
N ASN A 402 33.08 11.58 -11.96
CA ASN A 402 34.16 10.69 -11.56
C ASN A 402 34.19 10.54 -10.05
N VAL A 403 34.29 9.30 -9.58
CA VAL A 403 34.26 8.95 -8.16
C VAL A 403 35.50 8.16 -7.75
N ASN A 404 35.95 8.34 -6.51
CA ASN A 404 37.11 7.64 -5.95
C ASN A 404 36.76 6.39 -5.12
N PHE A 405 35.58 5.81 -5.34
CA PHE A 405 35.11 4.63 -4.63
C PHE A 405 34.62 3.56 -5.61
N TYR A 406 34.46 2.35 -5.10
CA TYR A 406 33.77 1.26 -5.78
C TYR A 406 32.84 0.53 -4.80
N ILE A 407 31.89 -0.23 -5.33
CA ILE A 407 30.98 -1.07 -4.53
C ILE A 407 31.49 -2.52 -4.60
N ASN A 408 31.77 -3.13 -3.45
CA ASN A 408 32.22 -4.52 -3.39
C ASN A 408 31.04 -5.52 -3.48
N SER A 409 31.34 -6.81 -3.46
CA SER A 409 30.32 -7.89 -3.52
C SER A 409 29.33 -7.89 -2.35
N ASN A 410 29.68 -7.23 -1.24
CA ASN A 410 28.86 -7.10 -0.04
C ASN A 410 28.01 -5.82 -0.05
N ASN A 411 27.97 -5.09 -1.19
CA ASN A 411 27.32 -3.78 -1.34
C ASN A 411 27.93 -2.68 -0.44
N GLU A 412 29.19 -2.82 -0.02
CA GLU A 412 29.90 -1.81 0.75
C GLU A 412 30.66 -0.86 -0.18
N TYR A 413 30.63 0.43 0.17
CA TYR A 413 31.40 1.46 -0.53
C TYR A 413 32.83 1.51 0.03
N LYS A 414 33.81 1.26 -0.85
CA LYS A 414 35.24 1.21 -0.54
C LYS A 414 36.01 2.24 -1.35
N ILE A 415 37.02 2.88 -0.74
CA ILE A 415 37.86 3.86 -1.44
C ILE A 415 38.88 3.15 -2.34
N ILE A 416 38.95 3.57 -3.60
CA ILE A 416 39.89 3.04 -4.60
C ILE A 416 41.31 3.29 -4.11
N GLY A 417 42.16 2.25 -4.20
CA GLY A 417 43.56 2.29 -3.79
C GLY A 417 43.82 2.13 -2.29
N LYS A 418 42.81 2.28 -1.42
CA LYS A 418 42.92 2.04 0.03
C LYS A 418 42.23 0.76 0.49
N ASP A 419 41.15 0.38 -0.18
CA ASP A 419 40.25 -0.73 0.21
C ASP A 419 39.59 -0.58 1.60
N GLU A 420 39.57 0.65 2.09
CA GLU A 420 38.95 1.03 3.36
C GLU A 420 37.52 1.54 3.14
N PRO A 421 36.61 1.33 4.12
CA PRO A 421 35.26 1.87 4.05
C PRO A 421 35.26 3.40 4.07
N MET A 422 34.18 3.99 3.52
CA MET A 422 33.95 5.42 3.58
C MET A 422 33.88 5.91 5.03
N SER A 423 34.58 7.01 5.33
CA SER A 423 34.55 7.67 6.63
C SER A 423 34.89 9.16 6.48
N LEU A 424 34.85 9.93 7.57
CA LEU A 424 35.32 11.32 7.55
C LEU A 424 36.82 11.42 7.24
N ASN A 425 37.62 10.41 7.59
CA ASN A 425 39.05 10.34 7.23
C ASN A 425 39.27 9.78 5.82
N ASN A 426 38.28 9.06 5.28
CA ASN A 426 38.30 8.42 3.96
C ASN A 426 37.07 8.83 3.15
N LYS A 427 37.03 10.11 2.78
CA LYS A 427 35.88 10.71 2.09
C LYS A 427 35.72 10.17 0.67
N CYS A 428 34.46 9.95 0.29
CA CYS A 428 34.08 9.85 -1.11
C CYS A 428 34.26 11.23 -1.75
N LYS A 429 34.94 11.27 -2.89
CA LYS A 429 35.15 12.47 -3.69
C LYS A 429 34.47 12.31 -5.02
N THR A 430 33.73 13.33 -5.43
CA THR A 430 33.07 13.39 -6.73
C THR A 430 33.54 14.61 -7.51
N LYS A 431 34.08 14.36 -8.70
CA LYS A 431 34.48 15.37 -9.68
C LYS A 431 33.54 15.32 -10.87
N ASN A 432 33.22 16.46 -11.46
CA ASN A 432 32.29 16.53 -12.59
C ASN A 432 33.01 17.17 -13.78
N PHE A 433 33.01 16.50 -14.94
CA PHE A 433 33.67 16.97 -16.14
C PHE A 433 32.64 17.24 -17.24
N LEU A 434 32.48 18.51 -17.61
CA LEU A 434 31.71 18.92 -18.77
C LEU A 434 32.53 18.67 -20.04
N CYS A 435 32.02 17.82 -20.93
CA CYS A 435 32.67 17.45 -22.19
C CYS A 435 31.83 17.88 -23.39
N GLU A 436 32.46 18.52 -24.38
CA GLU A 436 31.85 18.76 -25.70
C GLU A 436 32.03 17.50 -26.56
N LEU A 437 30.97 17.07 -27.23
CA LEU A 437 31.02 15.92 -28.13
C LEU A 437 31.08 16.36 -29.60
N ASP A 438 31.79 15.59 -30.43
CA ASP A 438 31.74 15.73 -31.89
C ASP A 438 30.47 15.07 -32.48
N LYS A 439 30.27 15.17 -33.81
CA LYS A 439 29.11 14.57 -34.52
C LYS A 439 29.05 13.03 -34.47
N LYS A 440 30.15 12.38 -34.10
CA LYS A 440 30.22 10.92 -33.84
C LYS A 440 30.12 10.62 -32.34
N HIS A 441 29.74 11.63 -31.55
CA HIS A 441 29.68 11.64 -30.10
C HIS A 441 31.02 11.29 -29.42
N ASN A 442 32.18 11.59 -30.01
CA ASN A 442 33.48 11.45 -29.31
C ASN A 442 33.76 12.70 -28.47
N ILE A 443 34.49 12.54 -27.36
CA ILE A 443 34.93 13.66 -26.54
C ILE A 443 35.92 14.50 -27.36
N LYS A 444 35.57 15.77 -27.58
CA LYS A 444 36.42 16.74 -28.30
C LYS A 444 37.20 17.63 -27.33
N SER A 445 36.56 18.04 -26.24
CA SER A 445 37.17 18.82 -25.16
C SER A 445 36.53 18.45 -23.84
N LYS A 446 37.27 18.68 -22.74
CA LYS A 446 36.79 18.47 -21.37
C LYS A 446 37.16 19.67 -20.50
N TYR A 447 36.26 20.01 -19.58
CA TYR A 447 36.43 21.04 -18.56
C TYR A 447 35.93 20.50 -17.22
N GLU A 448 36.77 20.52 -16.18
CA GLU A 448 36.30 20.19 -14.84
C GLU A 448 35.41 21.31 -14.33
N ILE A 449 34.23 20.95 -13.82
CA ILE A 449 33.34 21.86 -13.09
C ILE A 449 33.95 22.08 -11.68
N SER A 450 35.13 22.70 -11.64
CA SER A 450 35.85 23.13 -10.44
C SER A 450 35.51 24.57 -10.07
N ASP A 451 35.87 24.99 -8.85
CA ASP A 451 35.81 26.41 -8.43
C ASP A 451 34.41 27.02 -8.41
N ILE A 452 33.40 26.24 -7.99
CA ILE A 452 32.06 26.80 -7.81
C ILE A 452 31.94 27.40 -6.40
N ASN A 453 31.72 28.71 -6.35
CA ASN A 453 31.53 29.46 -5.10
C ASN A 453 30.15 29.16 -4.51
N CYS A 454 30.09 29.03 -3.18
CA CYS A 454 28.85 28.90 -2.43
C CYS A 454 28.65 30.12 -1.53
N ASP A 455 27.46 30.72 -1.58
CA ASP A 455 27.07 31.83 -0.71
C ASP A 455 26.42 31.30 0.60
N PHE A 456 26.83 30.11 1.07
CA PHE A 456 26.32 29.43 2.27
C PHE A 456 27.43 28.65 3.00
N GLU A 457 27.23 28.39 4.29
CA GLU A 457 28.14 27.61 5.14
C GLU A 457 28.28 26.18 4.63
N ARG A 458 29.52 25.69 4.55
CA ARG A 458 29.83 24.30 4.19
C ARG A 458 30.03 23.48 5.45
N PHE A 459 29.26 22.41 5.58
CA PHE A 459 29.39 21.45 6.65
C PHE A 459 30.29 20.28 6.24
N GLU A 460 30.97 19.69 7.22
CA GLU A 460 31.78 18.51 6.99
C GLU A 460 30.91 17.30 6.63
N SER A 461 31.32 16.57 5.59
CA SER A 461 30.58 15.44 5.03
C SER A 461 31.53 14.31 4.59
N ILE A 462 31.01 13.07 4.65
CA ILE A 462 31.67 11.86 4.10
C ILE A 462 31.70 11.85 2.56
N ILE A 463 30.88 12.68 1.91
CA ILE A 463 30.86 12.92 0.46
C ILE A 463 31.29 14.37 0.18
N GLU A 464 32.33 14.52 -0.63
CA GLU A 464 32.90 15.79 -1.07
C GLU A 464 32.61 16.01 -2.56
N GLY A 465 31.90 17.10 -2.87
CA GLY A 465 31.50 17.47 -4.23
C GLY A 465 30.00 17.26 -4.49
N ILE A 466 29.57 17.55 -5.72
CA ILE A 466 28.17 17.45 -6.14
C ILE A 466 27.94 16.12 -6.86
N GLU A 467 26.92 15.39 -6.43
CA GLU A 467 26.51 14.11 -6.98
C GLU A 467 25.44 14.29 -8.07
N ASP A 468 25.43 13.39 -9.05
CA ASP A 468 24.33 13.17 -9.99
C ASP A 468 23.81 14.46 -10.66
N ILE A 469 24.75 15.24 -11.19
CA ILE A 469 24.47 16.50 -11.87
C ILE A 469 23.64 16.25 -13.13
N ARG A 470 22.50 16.93 -13.22
CA ARG A 470 21.65 17.05 -14.41
C ARG A 470 21.83 18.43 -15.04
N LEU A 471 22.04 18.46 -16.34
CA LEU A 471 22.30 19.69 -17.11
C LEU A 471 21.18 20.00 -18.09
N LEU A 472 20.90 21.29 -18.26
CA LEU A 472 20.08 21.79 -19.35
C LEU A 472 20.49 23.20 -19.76
N ARG A 473 20.02 23.65 -20.93
CA ARG A 473 20.21 25.02 -21.41
C ARG A 473 18.96 25.85 -21.19
N PHE A 474 19.05 26.94 -20.43
CA PHE A 474 17.93 27.83 -20.13
C PHE A 474 18.38 29.29 -20.19
N ASN A 475 17.62 30.13 -20.91
CA ASN A 475 17.94 31.54 -21.16
C ASN A 475 19.39 31.77 -21.62
N GLY A 476 19.86 30.94 -22.58
CA GLY A 476 21.20 31.05 -23.16
C GLY A 476 22.35 30.55 -22.27
N LYS A 477 22.06 30.12 -21.03
CA LYS A 477 23.03 29.67 -20.02
C LYS A 477 22.90 28.17 -19.77
N ILE A 478 23.96 27.53 -19.27
CA ILE A 478 23.97 26.10 -18.92
C ILE A 478 23.71 25.97 -17.42
N TRP A 479 22.52 25.50 -17.07
CA TRP A 479 22.12 25.28 -15.69
C TRP A 479 22.37 23.84 -15.29
N PHE A 480 22.69 23.66 -14.01
CA PHE A 480 22.83 22.36 -13.40
C PHE A 480 21.92 22.26 -12.16
N THR A 481 21.48 21.04 -11.87
CA THR A 481 21.05 20.65 -10.53
C THR A 481 21.75 19.37 -10.14
N GLY A 482 22.07 19.20 -8.86
CA GLY A 482 22.70 17.98 -8.35
C GLY A 482 22.43 17.84 -6.88
N THR A 483 22.91 16.75 -6.29
CA THR A 483 22.77 16.50 -4.86
C THR A 483 24.05 16.87 -4.13
N SER A 484 23.93 17.45 -2.94
CA SER A 484 25.04 17.69 -2.02
C SER A 484 24.69 17.24 -0.61
N ARG A 485 25.72 16.93 0.19
CA ARG A 485 25.63 16.71 1.66
C ARG A 485 26.33 17.79 2.48
N PHE A 486 27.16 18.63 1.85
CA PHE A 486 27.89 19.69 2.55
C PHE A 486 27.04 20.93 2.82
N THR A 487 25.73 20.92 2.53
CA THR A 487 24.83 22.07 2.68
C THR A 487 24.08 22.09 4.01
N ARG A 488 24.16 21.01 4.81
CA ARG A 488 23.46 20.87 6.09
C ARG A 488 24.35 20.20 7.13
N ASN A 489 24.18 20.58 8.40
CA ASN A 489 24.92 20.01 9.53
C ASN A 489 24.55 18.54 9.83
N ASP A 490 23.31 18.14 9.55
CA ASP A 490 22.80 16.78 9.70
C ASP A 490 23.27 15.80 8.60
N ASN A 491 24.05 16.28 7.62
CA ASN A 491 24.57 15.49 6.50
C ASN A 491 23.49 14.80 5.63
N LEU A 492 22.23 15.23 5.73
CA LEU A 492 21.18 14.80 4.82
C LEU A 492 21.42 15.36 3.42
N ASN A 493 21.03 14.59 2.41
CA ASN A 493 21.13 15.03 1.03
C ASN A 493 20.20 16.22 0.78
N GLN A 494 20.72 17.24 0.10
CA GLN A 494 19.98 18.41 -0.34
C GLN A 494 20.24 18.68 -1.82
N MET A 495 19.24 19.23 -2.51
CA MET A 495 19.41 19.63 -3.89
C MET A 495 20.10 20.99 -3.98
N VAL A 496 21.07 21.08 -4.89
CA VAL A 496 21.76 22.31 -5.26
C VAL A 496 21.56 22.60 -6.73
N PHE A 497 21.67 23.87 -7.11
CA PHE A 497 21.58 24.30 -8.50
C PHE A 497 22.44 25.54 -8.76
N GLY A 498 22.71 25.80 -10.03
CA GLY A 498 23.45 26.98 -10.46
C GLY A 498 23.62 27.02 -11.96
N ASN A 499 24.30 28.05 -12.45
CA ASN A 499 24.74 28.14 -13.84
C ASN A 499 26.26 28.04 -13.89
N ILE A 500 26.77 27.23 -14.82
CA ILE A 500 28.20 26.94 -14.98
C ILE A 500 29.01 28.23 -15.22
N VAL A 501 28.44 29.20 -15.95
CA VAL A 501 29.14 30.46 -16.28
C VAL A 501 29.31 31.35 -15.05
N ASP A 502 28.29 31.44 -14.20
CA ASP A 502 28.31 32.36 -13.05
C ASP A 502 29.14 31.80 -11.89
N LYS A 503 29.53 30.51 -11.95
CA LYS A 503 30.30 29.80 -10.91
C LYS A 503 29.74 30.00 -9.49
N LYS A 504 28.41 30.03 -9.35
CA LYS A 504 27.71 30.12 -8.06
C LYS A 504 26.75 28.97 -7.86
N ILE A 505 26.87 28.26 -6.73
CA ILE A 505 25.90 27.28 -6.24
C ILE A 505 24.91 27.95 -5.30
N LYS A 506 23.65 27.56 -5.44
CA LYS A 506 22.58 27.85 -4.49
C LYS A 506 21.90 26.56 -4.06
N ILE A 507 21.28 26.59 -2.89
CA ILE A 507 20.48 25.50 -2.35
C ILE A 507 19.05 25.64 -2.88
N LEU A 508 18.47 24.54 -3.38
CA LEU A 508 17.03 24.46 -3.62
C LEU A 508 16.33 24.14 -2.30
N LYS A 509 15.41 25.01 -1.89
CA LYS A 509 14.77 24.99 -0.57
C LYS A 509 13.30 25.42 -0.64
N GLY A 510 12.56 25.38 0.45
CA GLY A 510 11.15 25.73 0.57
C GLY A 510 10.18 24.56 0.38
N TYR A 511 10.67 23.33 0.20
CA TYR A 511 9.82 22.14 0.04
C TYR A 511 10.55 20.85 0.44
N GLY A 512 9.97 20.08 1.36
CA GLY A 512 10.49 18.77 1.78
C GLY A 512 11.84 18.80 2.50
N GLU A 513 12.18 19.90 3.17
CA GLU A 513 13.52 20.07 3.78
C GLU A 513 13.78 19.14 4.96
N GLU A 514 12.74 18.55 5.52
CA GLU A 514 12.77 17.61 6.64
C GLU A 514 13.20 16.19 6.25
N ILE A 515 13.28 15.89 4.95
CA ILE A 515 13.69 14.58 4.43
C ILE A 515 14.88 14.66 3.48
N CYS A 516 15.52 13.52 3.25
CA CYS A 516 16.56 13.34 2.25
C CYS A 516 16.08 13.77 0.84
N GLN A 517 16.69 14.81 0.27
CA GLN A 517 16.38 15.32 -1.06
C GLN A 517 17.37 14.81 -2.10
N LYS A 518 16.87 14.11 -3.12
CA LYS A 518 17.65 13.60 -4.25
C LYS A 518 16.83 13.62 -5.53
N ASN A 519 17.52 13.62 -6.67
CA ASN A 519 16.94 13.24 -7.96
C ASN A 519 15.82 14.13 -8.53
N TRP A 520 15.80 15.43 -8.22
CA TRP A 520 14.84 16.32 -8.86
C TRP A 520 15.15 16.46 -10.35
N MET A 521 14.13 16.32 -11.20
CA MET A 521 14.29 16.28 -12.65
C MET A 521 13.98 17.65 -13.27
N PRO A 522 15.00 18.41 -13.73
CA PRO A 522 14.77 19.73 -14.29
C PRO A 522 14.18 19.63 -15.69
N PHE A 523 13.32 20.57 -16.07
CA PHE A 523 12.79 20.69 -17.43
C PHE A 523 12.30 22.12 -17.71
N ILE A 524 12.04 22.44 -18.98
CA ILE A 524 11.59 23.78 -19.38
C ILE A 524 10.12 23.71 -19.79
N HIS A 525 9.30 24.56 -19.18
CA HIS A 525 7.88 24.68 -19.51
C HIS A 525 7.50 26.15 -19.59
N LYS A 526 6.90 26.59 -20.72
CA LYS A 526 6.44 27.98 -20.92
C LYS A 526 7.49 29.03 -20.51
N LYS A 527 8.74 28.85 -20.95
CA LYS A 527 9.90 29.71 -20.63
C LYS A 527 10.28 29.78 -19.14
N LYS A 528 9.85 28.81 -18.33
CA LYS A 528 10.24 28.64 -16.93
C LYS A 528 11.12 27.40 -16.78
N LEU A 529 12.10 27.47 -15.89
CA LEU A 529 12.80 26.29 -15.39
C LEU A 529 11.94 25.69 -14.27
N LEU A 530 11.54 24.44 -14.40
CA LEU A 530 10.76 23.70 -13.40
C LEU A 530 11.49 22.43 -13.00
N TYR A 531 11.10 21.87 -11.85
CA TYR A 531 11.56 20.57 -11.36
C TYR A 531 10.38 19.64 -11.15
N LEU A 532 10.37 18.49 -11.85
CA LEU A 532 9.52 17.38 -11.48
C LEU A 532 10.11 16.72 -10.22
N TYR A 533 9.41 16.93 -9.10
CA TYR A 533 9.87 16.59 -7.75
C TYR A 533 9.45 15.18 -7.33
N SER A 534 8.16 14.86 -7.47
CA SER A 534 7.58 13.56 -7.11
C SER A 534 6.48 13.20 -8.11
N LEU A 535 6.20 11.90 -8.23
CA LEU A 535 5.04 11.36 -8.96
C LEU A 535 3.88 11.01 -8.01
N GLU A 536 4.11 11.03 -6.70
CA GLU A 536 3.15 10.65 -5.66
C GLU A 536 3.17 11.65 -4.49
N PRO A 537 2.21 12.59 -4.41
CA PRO A 537 1.46 13.10 -5.57
C PRO A 537 2.41 13.68 -6.63
N LEU A 538 1.95 13.73 -7.89
CA LEU A 538 2.67 14.41 -8.96
C LEU A 538 2.87 15.87 -8.55
N THR A 539 4.11 16.25 -8.30
CA THR A 539 4.48 17.56 -7.74
C THR A 539 5.57 18.17 -8.60
N ILE A 540 5.34 19.39 -9.06
CA ILE A 540 6.27 20.17 -9.87
C ILE A 540 6.55 21.49 -9.14
N LEU A 541 7.83 21.83 -9.03
CA LEU A 541 8.32 23.00 -8.30
C LEU A 541 8.90 24.04 -9.26
N GLU A 542 8.64 25.32 -8.97
CA GLU A 542 9.28 26.46 -9.63
C GLU A 542 10.29 27.10 -8.65
N PRO A 543 11.59 27.11 -8.97
CA PRO A 543 12.60 27.78 -8.18
C PRO A 543 12.61 29.29 -8.45
N ASN A 544 12.83 30.10 -7.40
CA ASN A 544 13.34 31.43 -7.58
C ASN A 544 14.84 31.36 -7.90
N LEU A 545 15.25 31.75 -9.11
CA LEU A 545 16.64 31.60 -9.57
C LEU A 545 17.67 32.38 -8.75
N ASN A 546 17.23 33.40 -8.01
CA ASN A 546 18.11 34.20 -7.15
C ASN A 546 18.29 33.58 -5.76
N SER A 547 17.22 33.13 -5.12
CA SER A 547 17.23 32.65 -3.73
C SER A 547 17.22 31.13 -3.58
N GLY A 548 16.86 30.39 -4.62
CA GLY A 548 16.64 28.95 -4.58
C GLY A 548 15.37 28.50 -3.86
N ILE A 549 14.54 29.44 -3.38
CA ILE A 549 13.25 29.12 -2.76
C ILE A 549 12.30 28.61 -3.84
N CYS A 550 11.79 27.41 -3.65
CA CYS A 550 10.86 26.72 -4.52
C CYS A 550 9.43 26.95 -4.07
N LYS A 551 8.53 27.12 -5.04
CA LYS A 551 7.08 27.11 -4.82
C LYS A 551 6.46 25.96 -5.59
N VAL A 552 5.37 25.40 -5.07
CA VAL A 552 4.59 24.40 -5.80
C VAL A 552 3.94 25.07 -7.01
N TYR A 553 4.38 24.68 -8.20
CA TYR A 553 3.86 25.18 -9.47
C TYR A 553 2.64 24.37 -9.93
N TYR A 554 2.69 23.05 -9.74
CA TYR A 554 1.62 22.14 -10.09
C TYR A 554 1.62 20.95 -9.14
N LYS A 555 0.42 20.48 -8.76
CA LYS A 555 0.23 19.30 -7.92
C LYS A 555 -1.03 18.56 -8.36
N LYS A 556 -0.92 17.26 -8.64
CA LYS A 556 -2.06 16.38 -8.95
C LYS A 556 -1.91 15.05 -8.22
N GLN A 557 -2.97 14.63 -7.54
CA GLN A 557 -3.07 13.29 -6.95
C GLN A 557 -3.71 12.35 -7.99
N TYR A 558 -3.17 11.14 -8.12
CA TYR A 558 -3.77 10.07 -8.92
C TYR A 558 -4.27 8.96 -8.01
N GLU A 559 -5.24 8.17 -8.49
CA GLU A 559 -5.69 6.94 -7.80
C GLU A 559 -4.62 5.85 -7.81
N TYR A 560 -3.71 5.89 -8.78
CA TYR A 560 -2.60 4.96 -8.91
C TYR A 560 -1.52 5.19 -7.85
N ASN A 561 -0.74 4.14 -7.57
CA ASN A 561 0.39 4.18 -6.66
C ASN A 561 1.71 4.37 -7.43
N PHE A 562 2.28 5.57 -7.34
CA PHE A 562 3.58 5.89 -7.93
C PHE A 562 4.72 6.02 -6.90
N SER A 563 4.51 5.58 -5.65
CA SER A 563 5.44 5.82 -4.53
C SER A 563 6.86 5.29 -4.74
N ASN A 564 7.03 4.25 -5.56
CA ASN A 564 8.33 3.63 -5.82
C ASN A 564 9.08 4.25 -7.01
N LEU A 565 8.42 5.13 -7.77
CA LEU A 565 9.02 5.79 -8.92
C LEU A 565 9.85 7.00 -8.46
N ARG A 566 11.11 7.06 -8.88
CA ARG A 566 12.08 8.09 -8.48
C ARG A 566 12.69 8.78 -9.70
N GLY A 567 13.10 10.03 -9.54
CA GLY A 567 13.59 10.82 -10.67
C GLY A 567 14.90 10.31 -11.28
N GLY A 568 15.05 10.35 -12.60
CA GLY A 568 16.25 9.92 -13.32
C GLY A 568 16.86 11.06 -14.12
N SER A 569 16.50 11.24 -15.39
CA SER A 569 17.02 12.28 -16.26
C SER A 569 16.38 13.67 -16.06
N GLN A 570 16.92 14.71 -16.68
CA GLN A 570 16.13 15.90 -17.03
C GLN A 570 14.97 15.55 -17.98
N GLY A 571 14.00 16.48 -18.12
CA GLY A 571 12.91 16.35 -19.08
C GLY A 571 13.23 16.97 -20.43
N ILE A 572 12.75 16.33 -21.51
CA ILE A 572 12.87 16.84 -22.88
C ILE A 572 11.50 17.01 -23.52
N GLU A 573 11.35 18.05 -24.34
CA GLU A 573 10.12 18.31 -25.09
C GLU A 573 10.21 17.69 -26.49
N ILE A 574 9.27 16.81 -26.82
CA ILE A 574 9.11 16.24 -28.17
C ILE A 574 7.62 16.27 -28.50
N ASP A 575 7.27 16.81 -29.68
CA ASP A 575 5.89 16.81 -30.20
C ASP A 575 4.84 17.28 -29.17
N LYS A 576 5.14 18.40 -28.48
CA LYS A 576 4.31 18.99 -27.41
C LYS A 576 4.05 18.05 -26.21
N ASN A 577 5.02 17.22 -25.85
CA ASN A 577 4.98 16.38 -24.67
C ASN A 577 6.35 16.39 -23.98
N TYR A 578 6.37 16.21 -22.67
CA TYR A 578 7.59 16.08 -21.88
C TYR A 578 7.90 14.62 -21.61
N TYR A 579 9.13 14.20 -21.88
CA TYR A 579 9.62 12.85 -21.62
C TYR A 579 10.74 12.86 -20.58
N PHE A 580 10.65 11.93 -19.64
CA PHE A 580 11.68 11.71 -18.62
C PHE A 580 11.98 10.22 -18.53
N VAL A 581 13.23 9.87 -18.24
CA VAL A 581 13.60 8.51 -17.84
C VAL A 581 13.74 8.50 -16.33
N ILE A 582 12.97 7.65 -15.67
CA ILE A 582 12.92 7.52 -14.20
C ILE A 582 13.53 6.19 -13.77
N HIS A 583 13.67 5.98 -12.46
CA HIS A 583 14.12 4.71 -11.91
C HIS A 583 13.24 4.20 -10.77
N GLU A 584 13.26 2.89 -10.58
CA GLU A 584 12.78 2.20 -9.39
C GLU A 584 13.96 1.52 -8.72
N VAL A 585 13.95 1.47 -7.40
CA VAL A 585 14.97 0.74 -6.63
C VAL A 585 14.31 -0.45 -5.96
N ARG A 586 14.89 -1.62 -6.16
CA ARG A 586 14.43 -2.88 -5.57
C ARG A 586 15.51 -3.45 -4.67
N TYR A 587 15.10 -3.82 -3.46
CA TYR A 587 15.98 -4.32 -2.40
C TYR A 587 15.68 -5.80 -2.19
N ASN A 588 16.46 -6.66 -2.83
CA ASN A 588 16.46 -8.11 -2.60
C ASN A 588 17.77 -8.50 -1.89
N SER A 589 18.33 -9.70 -2.16
CA SER A 589 19.69 -10.05 -1.75
C SER A 589 20.76 -9.08 -2.28
N ARG A 590 20.45 -8.37 -3.36
CA ARG A 590 21.24 -7.29 -3.96
C ARG A 590 20.32 -6.15 -4.39
N ARG A 591 20.92 -5.00 -4.68
CA ARG A 591 20.21 -3.81 -5.16
C ARG A 591 20.06 -3.85 -6.68
N TYR A 592 18.83 -3.72 -7.17
CA TYR A 592 18.52 -3.65 -8.59
C TYR A 592 17.81 -2.35 -8.93
N TYR A 593 18.18 -1.79 -10.08
CA TYR A 593 17.54 -0.62 -10.65
C TYR A 593 16.81 -1.04 -11.91
N SER A 594 15.56 -0.61 -12.04
CA SER A 594 14.84 -0.64 -13.30
C SER A 594 14.48 0.78 -13.70
N HIS A 595 14.28 0.97 -15.00
CA HIS A 595 13.97 2.26 -15.60
C HIS A 595 12.62 2.23 -16.27
N ARG A 596 11.98 3.40 -16.33
CA ARG A 596 10.77 3.64 -17.13
C ARG A 596 10.88 4.97 -17.82
N ILE A 597 10.15 5.12 -18.92
CA ILE A 597 9.90 6.40 -19.54
C ILE A 597 8.53 6.88 -19.08
N ILE A 598 8.46 8.11 -18.60
CA ILE A 598 7.19 8.78 -18.32
C ILE A 598 6.97 9.91 -19.32
N LYS A 599 5.70 10.16 -19.62
CA LYS A 599 5.25 11.20 -20.54
C LYS A 599 4.26 12.12 -19.85
N LEU A 600 4.53 13.42 -19.88
CA LEU A 600 3.58 14.45 -19.49
C LEU A 600 3.06 15.22 -20.71
N ASP A 601 1.79 15.62 -20.70
CA ASP A 601 1.25 16.55 -21.70
C ASP A 601 1.67 18.01 -21.42
N MET A 602 1.29 18.95 -22.29
CA MET A 602 1.53 20.39 -22.08
C MET A 602 0.77 20.99 -20.88
N ASN A 603 -0.20 20.28 -20.32
CA ASN A 603 -0.93 20.65 -19.12
C ASN A 603 -0.33 20.02 -17.86
N LEU A 604 0.82 19.33 -18.00
CA LEU A 604 1.56 18.64 -16.96
C LEU A 604 0.82 17.43 -16.36
N ASN A 605 -0.17 16.88 -17.06
CA ASN A 605 -0.78 15.61 -16.69
C ASN A 605 0.14 14.45 -17.10
N LEU A 606 0.26 13.45 -16.24
CA LEU A 606 0.89 12.18 -16.56
C LEU A 606 -0.04 11.39 -17.47
N ILE A 607 0.44 11.05 -18.67
CA ILE A 607 -0.37 10.39 -19.70
C ILE A 607 0.20 9.05 -20.15
N SER A 608 1.45 8.72 -19.77
CA SER A 608 2.04 7.41 -20.02
C SER A 608 3.16 7.09 -19.02
N VAL A 609 3.23 5.81 -18.66
CA VAL A 609 4.34 5.17 -17.95
C VAL A 609 4.68 3.89 -18.71
N SER A 610 5.89 3.79 -19.26
CA SER A 610 6.30 2.63 -20.05
C SER A 610 6.44 1.36 -19.20
N LYS A 611 6.56 0.21 -19.87
CA LYS A 611 7.10 -1.02 -19.26
C LYS A 611 8.49 -0.77 -18.65
N PRO A 612 8.86 -1.51 -17.58
CA PRO A 612 10.17 -1.35 -16.96
C PRO A 612 11.25 -2.07 -17.77
N PHE A 613 12.47 -1.53 -17.73
CA PHE A 613 13.61 -2.09 -18.45
C PHE A 613 14.95 -1.82 -17.73
N TYR A 614 15.99 -2.55 -18.13
CA TYR A 614 17.39 -2.21 -17.87
C TYR A 614 18.12 -2.02 -19.21
N PHE A 615 19.32 -1.43 -19.22
CA PHE A 615 20.09 -1.20 -20.44
C PHE A 615 20.99 -2.39 -20.76
N LYS A 616 22.08 -2.59 -20.01
CA LYS A 616 23.10 -3.61 -20.32
C LYS A 616 22.96 -4.83 -19.45
N GLU A 617 22.80 -4.65 -18.14
CA GLU A 617 22.63 -5.77 -17.21
C GLU A 617 21.76 -5.45 -16.01
N LEU A 618 21.17 -6.49 -15.42
CA LEU A 618 20.44 -6.37 -14.18
C LEU A 618 21.41 -6.09 -13.03
N GLY A 619 21.32 -4.90 -12.46
CA GLY A 619 22.19 -4.45 -11.40
C GLY A 619 21.93 -2.99 -11.03
N ILE A 620 22.98 -2.28 -10.65
CA ILE A 620 22.91 -0.84 -10.40
C ILE A 620 23.19 -0.14 -11.73
N GLU A 621 22.12 0.27 -12.42
CA GLU A 621 22.20 1.19 -13.55
C GLU A 621 21.48 2.49 -13.18
N PHE A 622 22.08 3.63 -13.47
CA PHE A 622 21.55 4.93 -13.03
C PHE A 622 21.51 5.94 -14.16
N VAL A 623 20.32 6.38 -14.53
CA VAL A 623 20.10 7.37 -15.59
C VAL A 623 20.18 8.79 -15.04
N CYS A 624 21.02 9.60 -15.67
CA CYS A 624 21.26 10.99 -15.30
C CYS A 624 20.92 11.97 -16.44
N GLY A 625 20.77 11.50 -17.68
CA GLY A 625 20.55 12.40 -18.81
C GLY A 625 19.78 11.80 -19.97
N VAL A 626 19.01 12.65 -20.64
CA VAL A 626 18.32 12.34 -21.88
C VAL A 626 18.29 13.57 -22.79
N CYS A 627 18.56 13.41 -24.07
CA CYS A 627 18.39 14.48 -25.05
C CYS A 627 18.12 13.95 -26.45
N ILE A 628 17.70 14.86 -27.32
CA ILE A 628 17.59 14.61 -28.76
C ILE A 628 18.94 15.01 -29.39
N ASP A 629 19.43 14.19 -30.31
CA ASP A 629 20.63 14.47 -31.10
C ASP A 629 20.50 15.74 -31.97
N GLU A 630 21.60 16.22 -32.55
CA GLU A 630 21.59 17.47 -33.33
C GLU A 630 20.74 17.38 -34.60
N ASN A 631 20.44 16.17 -35.10
CA ASN A 631 19.68 15.96 -36.33
C ASN A 631 18.19 15.64 -36.08
N ASN A 632 17.74 15.61 -34.82
CA ASN A 632 16.37 15.25 -34.44
C ASN A 632 15.94 13.85 -34.91
N LYS A 633 16.87 12.90 -34.97
CA LYS A 633 16.69 11.51 -35.42
C LYS A 633 16.87 10.48 -34.31
N GLU A 634 17.67 10.80 -33.30
CA GLU A 634 18.00 9.89 -32.21
C GLU A 634 17.72 10.51 -30.84
N ILE A 635 17.31 9.66 -29.90
CA ILE A 635 17.30 9.93 -28.48
C ILE A 635 18.57 9.34 -27.88
N LEU A 636 19.30 10.17 -27.15
CA LEU A 636 20.52 9.83 -26.42
C LEU A 636 20.18 9.76 -24.94
N ILE A 637 20.33 8.59 -24.33
CA ILE A 637 20.12 8.38 -22.89
C ILE A 637 21.46 8.03 -22.25
N SER A 638 21.89 8.81 -21.26
CA SER A 638 23.14 8.56 -20.55
C SER A 638 22.88 7.89 -19.20
N PHE A 639 23.63 6.82 -18.93
CA PHE A 639 23.49 6.03 -17.72
C PHE A 639 24.84 5.56 -17.19
N GLY A 640 24.93 5.45 -15.86
CA GLY A 640 26.03 4.80 -15.16
C GLY A 640 25.73 3.32 -14.95
N LYS A 641 26.77 2.51 -14.86
CA LYS A 641 26.68 1.08 -14.52
C LYS A 641 27.64 0.78 -13.36
N HIS A 642 27.10 0.19 -12.29
CA HIS A 642 27.78 -0.19 -11.05
C HIS A 642 28.60 0.93 -10.38
N ASP A 643 28.19 2.18 -10.53
CA ASP A 643 28.95 3.36 -10.09
C ASP A 643 30.41 3.39 -10.62
N LYS A 644 30.69 2.70 -11.74
CA LYS A 644 32.05 2.46 -12.26
C LYS A 644 32.19 2.68 -13.77
N GLU A 645 31.09 2.66 -14.50
CA GLU A 645 31.14 2.83 -15.96
C GLU A 645 30.12 3.88 -16.41
N ALA A 646 30.49 4.70 -17.39
CA ALA A 646 29.63 5.71 -17.98
C ALA A 646 29.27 5.34 -19.42
N TYR A 647 27.98 5.34 -19.76
CA TYR A 647 27.47 4.96 -21.07
C TYR A 647 26.48 5.98 -21.63
N ILE A 648 26.32 5.94 -22.96
CA ILE A 648 25.15 6.44 -23.68
C ILE A 648 24.52 5.30 -24.46
N ALA A 649 23.20 5.18 -24.39
CA ALA A 649 22.36 4.46 -25.34
C ALA A 649 21.84 5.41 -26.41
N ARG A 650 21.96 5.04 -27.69
CA ARG A 650 21.43 5.78 -28.84
C ARG A 650 20.27 5.00 -29.42
N ILE A 651 19.12 5.66 -29.55
CA ILE A 651 17.86 5.04 -29.91
C ILE A 651 17.22 5.87 -31.01
N ASN A 652 16.69 5.24 -32.06
CA ASN A 652 15.87 5.97 -33.05
C ASN A 652 14.67 6.65 -32.37
N LYS A 653 14.41 7.92 -32.74
CA LYS A 653 13.37 8.74 -32.09
C LYS A 653 11.98 8.09 -32.13
N ASP A 654 11.56 7.59 -33.28
CA ASP A 654 10.21 7.04 -33.45
C ASP A 654 10.03 5.75 -32.65
N LYS A 655 11.07 4.90 -32.60
CA LYS A 655 11.07 3.71 -31.75
C LYS A 655 10.99 4.05 -30.26
N PHE A 656 11.73 5.08 -29.80
CA PHE A 656 11.64 5.58 -28.43
C PHE A 656 10.22 6.08 -28.11
N LEU A 657 9.62 6.88 -29.00
CA LEU A 657 8.28 7.42 -28.80
C LEU A 657 7.22 6.31 -28.76
N ASN A 658 7.32 5.31 -29.65
CA ASN A 658 6.42 4.15 -29.65
C ASN A 658 6.48 3.39 -28.33
N PHE A 659 7.69 3.08 -27.84
CA PHE A 659 7.86 2.40 -26.56
C PHE A 659 7.41 3.26 -25.36
N ALA A 660 7.65 4.57 -25.40
CA ALA A 660 7.19 5.49 -24.36
C ALA A 660 5.67 5.63 -24.30
N ASN A 661 4.94 5.32 -25.37
CA ASN A 661 3.48 5.31 -25.41
C ASN A 661 2.87 3.91 -25.11
N ASP A 662 3.68 2.84 -25.05
CA ASP A 662 3.26 1.51 -24.64
C ASP A 662 3.10 1.45 -23.11
N THR A 663 1.94 1.91 -22.63
CA THR A 663 1.61 1.97 -21.21
C THR A 663 0.61 0.90 -20.80
N ILE A 664 0.78 0.39 -19.57
CA ILE A 664 -0.12 -0.57 -18.94
C ILE A 664 -1.26 0.16 -18.19
N ILE A 665 -1.12 1.46 -17.95
CA ILE A 665 -2.06 2.27 -17.17
C ILE A 665 -3.02 3.00 -18.11
N ASP A 666 -4.32 2.88 -17.87
CA ASP A 666 -5.33 3.66 -18.61
C ASP A 666 -5.58 5.01 -17.96
N PHE A 667 -4.93 6.05 -18.49
CA PHE A 667 -5.10 7.43 -18.02
C PHE A 667 -6.40 8.10 -18.49
N LYS A 668 -7.25 7.45 -19.30
CA LYS A 668 -8.46 8.08 -19.87
C LYS A 668 -9.58 8.36 -18.85
N ASN A 669 -9.52 7.76 -17.67
CA ASN A 669 -10.54 7.89 -16.61
C ASN A 669 -10.09 8.75 -15.41
N ASN A 670 -9.00 9.54 -15.50
CA ASN A 670 -8.35 10.25 -14.37
C ASN A 670 -8.17 11.78 -14.51
#